data_AF-A0A2M8LEV2-F1
#
_entry.id   AF-A0A2M8LEV2-F1
#
_cell.length_a   1.000
_cell.length_b   1.000
_cell.length_c   1.000
_cell.angle_alpha   90.00
_cell.angle_beta   90.00
_cell.angle_gamma   90.00
#
_symmetry.space_group_name_H-M   'P 1'
#
loop_
_entity.id
_entity.type
_entity.pdbx_description
1 polymer ?
#
loop_
_entity_poly.entity_id
_entity_poly.type
_entity_poly.pdbx_seq_one_letter_code
_entity_poly.pdbx_strand_id
1 'polypeptide(L)'
;MPSLRIATHHARRLSLPLLTAVLLVCAVATTPPTYAATYAAQKMITSKVPTTLTQLQPYTYAIGFKNIGSTTWSSAGTDRITAKTTQNVRYEHWFSSHLWIDKLTVTSMTPNTVAPGQVAYFNLPLEAPQKNATFNNMFAVFAGDKKIEGSDFSLTLTVGNTASSTNTQTTSTPTASAPAAVPTPVPTSSATTATADTLRTNPYATATPLIKSAQSLSLQAGAAATFTIGIKNTGDRNWRNVSPSLVALNFDPSSTANVSFKDSSWVSSIVILNQSAPLTQPSELGFFSFIIKAPTMGGQYNPEFYLTLNGDTLIEGSRFHLPISVAMPAPVVTPSAPPTTTSSPTIVCIAADQNQDLEQDPGNPSESGLCQPSHTEPIMRVGIDKLEGQLGVTANLPYIIRDNAGKEFVKVAAGMTTFLSYNAATGAYTAVSPGPLITSPLPLQVVAATDPSIITLTTFSNPVAYHPGWNDNTYRGAIEIRWSEADQKVWIINELPMEDYLRGLAESSNAAEPEYQKALITAARSYALYHHDASTKHLARHFDVVATVSDQYYRGYESEKRLPAVSTAVDATRGQVVTYNGSVVVTPYSASTDGTTRSWEDVWGGTPKPWLVRKPVPEDVGRQRFGHGVGMSQLAANDMAKKGKNYLDILTFFYVNTNIAQWYN
;
A
#
# COMPACT_ATOMS: atom_id res chain seq x y z
N MET A 1 -17.17 -44.97 71.71
CA MET A 1 -15.85 -45.52 72.12
C MET A 1 -15.79 -46.97 71.66
N PRO A 2 -14.63 -47.61 71.40
CA PRO A 2 -13.50 -47.29 70.53
C PRO A 2 -13.19 -48.43 69.50
N SER A 3 -12.14 -48.23 68.68
CA SER A 3 -11.13 -49.24 68.25
C SER A 3 -11.32 -50.19 67.03
N LEU A 4 -10.20 -50.23 66.26
CA LEU A 4 -9.48 -51.37 65.66
C LEU A 4 -9.83 -52.00 64.27
N ARG A 5 -8.85 -51.85 63.36
CA ARG A 5 -8.18 -52.82 62.43
C ARG A 5 -8.95 -53.71 61.41
N ILE A 6 -8.53 -53.51 60.14
CA ILE A 6 -8.05 -54.49 59.12
C ILE A 6 -9.02 -55.45 58.38
N ALA A 7 -9.02 -55.30 57.04
CA ALA A 7 -9.10 -56.26 55.92
C ALA A 7 -10.42 -56.90 55.40
N THR A 8 -10.57 -56.68 54.09
CA THR A 8 -10.97 -57.61 52.98
C THR A 8 -12.43 -57.98 52.65
N HIS A 9 -12.66 -57.83 51.34
CA HIS A 9 -13.53 -58.56 50.40
C HIS A 9 -15.01 -58.19 50.15
N HIS A 10 -15.22 -57.80 48.88
CA HIS A 10 -16.31 -58.12 47.95
C HIS A 10 -17.77 -58.09 48.43
N ALA A 11 -18.59 -57.25 47.79
CA ALA A 11 -19.56 -57.74 46.81
C ALA A 11 -20.21 -56.58 46.03
N ARG A 12 -20.65 -56.92 44.84
CA ARG A 12 -21.15 -56.10 43.75
C ARG A 12 -22.66 -55.87 43.89
N ARG A 13 -23.13 -54.80 43.21
CA ARG A 13 -24.37 -54.66 42.40
C ARG A 13 -25.62 -53.97 42.97
N LEU A 14 -26.08 -53.04 42.12
CA LEU A 14 -27.46 -52.59 41.81
C LEU A 14 -28.17 -51.75 42.89
N SER A 15 -28.99 -50.74 42.60
CA SER A 15 -29.56 -50.19 41.36
C SER A 15 -30.32 -48.88 41.71
N LEU A 16 -30.30 -47.89 40.82
CA LEU A 16 -31.24 -46.73 40.79
C LEU A 16 -32.68 -47.23 40.50
N PRO A 17 -33.78 -46.50 40.85
CA PRO A 17 -34.01 -45.11 40.38
C PRO A 17 -34.72 -44.17 41.39
N LEU A 18 -34.61 -42.85 41.14
CA LEU A 18 -35.41 -41.83 41.82
C LEU A 18 -36.26 -41.07 40.79
N LEU A 19 -37.57 -41.02 41.05
CA LEU A 19 -38.50 -40.05 40.50
C LEU A 19 -39.22 -39.42 41.68
N THR A 20 -39.13 -38.10 41.87
CA THR A 20 -40.03 -37.39 42.77
C THR A 20 -40.16 -35.93 42.33
N ALA A 21 -41.41 -35.51 42.15
CA ALA A 21 -41.83 -34.19 41.72
C ALA A 21 -42.28 -33.35 42.93
N VAL A 22 -41.84 -32.09 42.92
CA VAL A 22 -42.52 -30.84 43.31
C VAL A 22 -43.17 -30.75 44.70
N LEU A 23 -42.55 -29.89 45.54
CA LEU A 23 -43.26 -29.06 46.52
C LEU A 23 -42.79 -27.60 46.35
N LEU A 24 -43.75 -26.70 46.18
CA LEU A 24 -43.58 -25.27 45.92
C LEU A 24 -43.58 -24.51 47.26
N VAL A 25 -42.47 -23.86 47.59
CA VAL A 25 -42.38 -22.87 48.68
C VAL A 25 -41.74 -21.60 48.09
N CYS A 26 -42.47 -20.50 48.16
CA CYS A 26 -42.00 -19.17 47.77
C CYS A 26 -40.78 -18.77 48.59
N ALA A 27 -39.62 -18.72 47.95
CA ALA A 27 -38.44 -18.01 48.42
C ALA A 27 -38.26 -16.75 47.56
N VAL A 28 -38.27 -15.59 48.22
CA VAL A 28 -37.86 -14.32 47.63
C VAL A 28 -36.36 -14.41 47.37
N ALA A 29 -35.98 -14.56 46.10
CA ALA A 29 -34.60 -14.57 45.65
C ALA A 29 -34.37 -13.45 44.63
N THR A 30 -33.64 -12.43 45.09
CA THR A 30 -32.63 -11.64 44.36
C THR A 30 -32.87 -11.39 42.85
N THR A 31 -33.19 -10.15 42.47
CA THR A 31 -32.96 -9.64 41.11
C THR A 31 -31.54 -9.04 40.98
N PRO A 32 -30.92 -8.99 39.79
CA PRO A 32 -30.98 -9.93 38.66
C PRO A 32 -29.56 -10.17 38.02
N PRO A 33 -29.46 -10.78 36.83
CA PRO A 33 -29.00 -9.92 35.73
C PRO A 33 -30.08 -9.84 34.66
N THR A 34 -30.70 -8.66 34.58
CA THR A 34 -31.58 -8.24 33.49
C THR A 34 -30.72 -8.07 32.25
N TYR A 35 -30.51 -9.14 31.50
CA TYR A 35 -30.05 -9.07 30.11
C TYR A 35 -30.86 -10.02 29.20
N ALA A 36 -31.24 -11.20 29.71
CA ALA A 36 -32.03 -12.19 28.97
C ALA A 36 -33.44 -11.69 28.60
N ALA A 37 -34.05 -10.82 29.42
CA ALA A 37 -35.33 -10.20 29.08
C ALA A 37 -35.20 -9.01 28.11
N THR A 38 -33.99 -8.44 27.97
CA THR A 38 -33.75 -7.18 27.25
C THR A 38 -33.53 -7.42 25.76
N TYR A 39 -32.72 -8.43 25.40
CA TYR A 39 -32.43 -8.81 24.02
C TYR A 39 -32.67 -10.31 23.82
N ALA A 40 -33.69 -10.68 23.06
CA ALA A 40 -34.00 -12.06 22.72
C ALA A 40 -34.52 -12.17 21.28
N ALA A 41 -34.19 -13.26 20.59
CA ALA A 41 -34.49 -13.46 19.18
C ALA A 41 -35.25 -14.77 18.93
N GLN A 42 -36.18 -14.75 17.98
CA GLN A 42 -36.77 -15.95 17.40
C GLN A 42 -36.46 -16.00 15.91
N LYS A 43 -35.85 -17.09 15.42
CA LYS A 43 -35.59 -17.29 13.99
C LYS A 43 -36.90 -17.49 13.22
N MET A 44 -37.13 -16.74 12.15
CA MET A 44 -38.42 -16.72 11.44
C MET A 44 -38.34 -17.19 9.97
N ILE A 45 -37.36 -16.70 9.20
CA ILE A 45 -37.31 -16.87 7.73
C ILE A 45 -35.86 -17.09 7.28
N THR A 46 -35.65 -17.98 6.30
CA THR A 46 -34.34 -18.23 5.68
C THR A 46 -34.44 -18.33 4.16
N SER A 47 -33.46 -17.79 3.43
CA SER A 47 -33.32 -18.05 1.99
C SER A 47 -32.98 -19.51 1.69
N LYS A 48 -33.32 -19.99 0.49
CA LYS A 48 -32.98 -21.35 0.04
C LYS A 48 -31.45 -21.53 -0.01
N VAL A 49 -30.96 -22.58 0.66
CA VAL A 49 -29.53 -22.92 0.68
C VAL A 49 -29.20 -23.82 -0.52
N PRO A 50 -28.24 -23.45 -1.38
CA PRO A 50 -27.76 -24.34 -2.44
C PRO A 50 -27.00 -25.51 -1.81
N THR A 51 -27.19 -26.71 -2.36
CA THR A 51 -26.52 -27.93 -1.86
C THR A 51 -25.02 -27.96 -2.19
N THR A 52 -24.61 -27.31 -3.28
CA THR A 52 -23.21 -27.26 -3.75
C THR A 52 -22.86 -25.89 -4.32
N LEU A 53 -21.63 -25.42 -4.07
CA LEU A 53 -21.02 -24.23 -4.66
C LEU A 53 -19.69 -24.61 -5.34
N THR A 54 -19.30 -23.88 -6.38
CA THR A 54 -17.95 -23.99 -6.96
C THR A 54 -16.95 -23.18 -6.14
N GLN A 55 -15.66 -23.51 -6.22
CA GLN A 55 -14.60 -22.77 -5.51
C GLN A 55 -14.65 -21.26 -5.83
N LEU A 56 -14.43 -20.42 -4.81
CA LEU A 56 -14.48 -18.95 -4.87
C LEU A 56 -15.83 -18.35 -5.31
N GLN A 57 -16.89 -19.15 -5.41
CA GLN A 57 -18.21 -18.65 -5.79
C GLN A 57 -18.81 -17.79 -4.66
N PRO A 58 -19.19 -16.54 -4.94
CA PRO A 58 -19.92 -15.72 -3.97
C PRO A 58 -21.37 -16.16 -3.84
N TYR A 59 -21.91 -16.13 -2.63
CA TYR A 59 -23.29 -16.48 -2.29
C TYR A 59 -23.78 -15.60 -1.13
N THR A 60 -25.02 -15.11 -1.17
CA THR A 60 -25.60 -14.34 -0.05
C THR A 60 -26.73 -15.12 0.59
N TYR A 61 -26.62 -15.37 1.90
CA TYR A 61 -27.65 -16.01 2.69
C TYR A 61 -28.45 -14.96 3.48
N ALA A 62 -29.76 -14.89 3.25
CA ALA A 62 -30.65 -13.99 3.97
C ALA A 62 -31.34 -14.73 5.13
N ILE A 63 -31.34 -14.14 6.32
CA ILE A 63 -32.01 -14.66 7.52
C ILE A 63 -32.74 -13.56 8.28
N GLY A 64 -33.93 -13.87 8.79
CA GLY A 64 -34.74 -12.97 9.62
C GLY A 64 -34.88 -13.47 11.06
N PHE A 65 -34.67 -12.57 12.03
CA PHE A 65 -34.91 -12.79 13.45
C PHE A 65 -35.96 -11.82 13.98
N LYS A 66 -37.03 -12.33 14.60
CA LYS A 66 -37.99 -11.51 15.33
C LYS A 66 -37.38 -11.10 16.67
N ASN A 67 -37.40 -9.79 16.96
CA ASN A 67 -37.06 -9.28 18.28
C ASN A 67 -38.18 -9.66 19.25
N ILE A 68 -37.90 -10.56 20.20
CA ILE A 68 -38.84 -10.98 21.24
C ILE A 68 -38.41 -10.47 22.63
N GLY A 69 -37.34 -9.68 22.70
CA GLY A 69 -36.91 -8.99 23.91
C GLY A 69 -37.71 -7.72 24.17
N SER A 70 -37.43 -7.03 25.27
CA SER A 70 -38.11 -5.79 25.66
C SER A 70 -37.51 -4.51 25.09
N THR A 71 -36.33 -4.57 24.45
CA THR A 71 -35.61 -3.38 23.93
C THR A 71 -35.60 -3.32 22.41
N THR A 72 -35.74 -2.11 21.87
CA THR A 72 -35.58 -1.83 20.45
C THR A 72 -34.14 -2.06 20.02
N TRP A 73 -33.94 -2.92 19.04
CA TRP A 73 -32.64 -3.16 18.43
C TRP A 73 -32.23 -1.96 17.58
N SER A 74 -30.93 -1.64 17.55
CA SER A 74 -30.35 -0.57 16.72
C SER A 74 -29.15 -1.08 15.94
N SER A 75 -28.99 -0.68 14.68
CA SER A 75 -27.79 -0.98 13.86
C SER A 75 -26.63 -0.02 14.16
N ALA A 76 -26.83 0.98 15.01
CA ALA A 76 -25.85 1.97 15.43
C ALA A 76 -25.70 2.06 16.96
N GLY A 77 -24.59 2.61 17.42
CA GLY A 77 -24.26 2.75 18.85
C GLY A 77 -23.39 1.63 19.40
N THR A 78 -23.10 1.69 20.70
CA THR A 78 -22.23 0.72 21.42
C THR A 78 -22.82 -0.68 21.44
N ASP A 79 -24.15 -0.80 21.58
CA ASP A 79 -24.87 -2.07 21.56
C ASP A 79 -25.47 -2.39 20.19
N ARG A 80 -24.82 -1.97 19.09
CA ARG A 80 -25.33 -2.22 17.74
C ARG A 80 -25.54 -3.72 17.46
N ILE A 81 -26.64 -4.04 16.79
CA ILE A 81 -27.02 -5.41 16.46
C ILE A 81 -26.32 -5.87 15.18
N THR A 82 -25.50 -6.92 15.30
CA THR A 82 -24.72 -7.48 14.20
C THR A 82 -24.80 -9.00 14.18
N ALA A 83 -24.71 -9.60 12.99
CA ALA A 83 -24.49 -11.04 12.86
C ALA A 83 -22.98 -11.32 12.87
N LYS A 84 -22.53 -12.25 13.72
CA LYS A 84 -21.13 -12.65 13.84
C LYS A 84 -20.97 -14.16 13.64
N THR A 85 -19.82 -14.61 13.15
CA THR A 85 -19.43 -16.02 13.24
C THR A 85 -19.12 -16.39 14.68
N THR A 86 -19.49 -17.60 15.10
CA THR A 86 -19.22 -18.12 16.45
C THR A 86 -18.11 -19.18 16.45
N GLN A 87 -17.49 -19.44 15.31
CA GLN A 87 -16.40 -20.41 15.19
C GLN A 87 -15.03 -19.78 15.38
N ASN A 88 -14.07 -20.54 15.91
CA ASN A 88 -12.66 -20.13 15.99
C ASN A 88 -12.06 -20.04 14.58
N VAL A 89 -11.76 -18.82 14.13
CA VAL A 89 -11.36 -18.52 12.76
C VAL A 89 -9.91 -18.92 12.49
N ARG A 90 -9.69 -19.89 11.60
CA ARG A 90 -8.42 -20.10 10.86
C ARG A 90 -8.70 -19.90 9.37
N TYR A 91 -8.02 -18.93 8.76
CA TYR A 91 -8.43 -18.23 7.53
C TYR A 91 -8.50 -19.07 6.24
N GLU A 92 -8.06 -20.33 6.25
CA GLU A 92 -7.84 -21.07 5.00
C GLU A 92 -8.91 -22.12 4.67
N HIS A 93 -9.89 -22.35 5.56
CA HIS A 93 -10.76 -23.54 5.48
C HIS A 93 -12.26 -23.32 5.78
N TRP A 94 -12.82 -22.12 5.59
CA TRP A 94 -14.24 -21.84 5.88
C TRP A 94 -14.80 -20.74 4.97
N PHE A 95 -16.13 -20.58 4.95
CA PHE A 95 -16.77 -19.53 4.16
C PHE A 95 -16.58 -18.17 4.84
N SER A 96 -16.00 -17.23 4.13
CA SER A 96 -15.85 -15.83 4.54
C SER A 96 -16.13 -14.94 3.33
N SER A 97 -16.30 -13.64 3.50
CA SER A 97 -16.42 -12.72 2.37
C SER A 97 -15.70 -11.42 2.70
N HIS A 98 -15.07 -10.82 1.69
CA HIS A 98 -14.52 -9.46 1.79
C HIS A 98 -15.59 -8.39 2.10
N LEU A 99 -16.88 -8.74 1.97
CA LEU A 99 -18.02 -7.89 2.33
C LEU A 99 -18.36 -7.93 3.83
N TRP A 100 -17.61 -8.67 4.65
CA TRP A 100 -17.81 -8.70 6.10
C TRP A 100 -17.36 -7.39 6.73
N ILE A 101 -18.01 -6.99 7.82
CA ILE A 101 -17.68 -5.77 8.56
C ILE A 101 -16.27 -5.88 9.17
N ASP A 102 -15.93 -7.05 9.72
CA ASP A 102 -14.59 -7.38 10.21
C ASP A 102 -14.37 -8.91 10.21
N LYS A 103 -13.28 -9.37 10.83
CA LYS A 103 -12.88 -10.79 10.89
C LYS A 103 -13.93 -11.72 11.52
N LEU A 104 -14.77 -11.22 12.42
CA LEU A 104 -15.81 -11.98 13.11
C LEU A 104 -17.22 -11.47 12.79
N THR A 105 -17.34 -10.18 12.49
CA THR A 105 -18.62 -9.51 12.24
C THR A 105 -18.98 -9.54 10.75
N VAL A 106 -20.06 -10.24 10.41
CA VAL A 106 -20.49 -10.49 9.03
C VAL A 106 -21.25 -9.30 8.46
N THR A 107 -22.30 -8.86 9.14
CA THR A 107 -23.22 -7.83 8.62
C THR A 107 -24.01 -7.19 9.75
N SER A 108 -24.60 -6.02 9.50
CA SER A 108 -25.53 -5.37 10.42
C SER A 108 -26.97 -5.69 10.04
N MET A 109 -27.89 -5.53 11.00
CA MET A 109 -29.31 -5.75 10.73
C MET A 109 -29.93 -4.68 9.82
N THR A 110 -31.03 -5.05 9.17
CA THR A 110 -31.95 -4.14 8.46
C THR A 110 -33.39 -4.44 8.87
N PRO A 111 -34.27 -3.44 9.05
CA PRO A 111 -34.00 -1.99 9.05
C PRO A 111 -33.12 -1.55 10.24
N ASN A 112 -32.69 -0.28 10.24
CA ASN A 112 -31.72 0.24 11.21
C ASN A 112 -32.22 0.24 12.67
N THR A 113 -33.53 0.13 12.89
CA THR A 113 -34.15 -0.01 14.21
C THR A 113 -35.27 -1.03 14.16
N VAL A 114 -35.32 -1.95 15.12
CA VAL A 114 -36.33 -3.03 15.17
C VAL A 114 -36.92 -3.11 16.58
N ALA A 115 -38.15 -2.62 16.72
CA ALA A 115 -38.89 -2.65 17.98
C ALA A 115 -39.24 -4.09 18.42
N PRO A 116 -39.51 -4.33 19.72
CA PRO A 116 -40.08 -5.59 20.18
C PRO A 116 -41.27 -6.04 19.34
N GLY A 117 -41.27 -7.31 18.93
CA GLY A 117 -42.26 -7.92 18.06
C GLY A 117 -42.00 -7.79 16.56
N GLN A 118 -41.05 -6.97 16.11
CA GLN A 118 -40.70 -6.77 14.70
C GLN A 118 -39.52 -7.66 14.25
N VAL A 119 -39.32 -7.81 12.94
CA VAL A 119 -38.29 -8.69 12.37
C VAL A 119 -37.10 -7.88 11.85
N ALA A 120 -35.90 -8.28 12.28
CA ALA A 120 -34.63 -7.84 11.75
C ALA A 120 -34.12 -8.82 10.71
N TYR A 121 -33.61 -8.32 9.59
CA TYR A 121 -33.05 -9.10 8.49
C TYR A 121 -31.54 -8.90 8.40
N PHE A 122 -30.83 -10.00 8.14
CA PHE A 122 -29.39 -10.03 7.94
C PHE A 122 -29.10 -10.70 6.60
N ASN A 123 -28.34 -10.02 5.75
CA ASN A 123 -27.82 -10.58 4.51
C ASN A 123 -26.35 -10.93 4.73
N LEU A 124 -26.06 -12.23 4.85
CA LEU A 124 -24.73 -12.76 5.10
C LEU A 124 -24.06 -13.03 3.75
N PRO A 125 -23.13 -12.17 3.30
CA PRO A 125 -22.32 -12.47 2.15
C PRO A 125 -21.32 -13.58 2.50
N LEU A 126 -21.18 -14.59 1.65
CA LEU A 126 -20.30 -15.74 1.82
C LEU A 126 -19.55 -15.98 0.51
N GLU A 127 -18.32 -16.43 0.60
CA GLU A 127 -17.52 -16.86 -0.56
C GLU A 127 -17.00 -18.27 -0.30
N ALA A 128 -17.16 -19.16 -1.28
CA ALA A 128 -16.73 -20.54 -1.16
C ALA A 128 -15.20 -20.64 -1.09
N PRO A 129 -14.62 -21.35 -0.10
CA PRO A 129 -13.17 -21.53 -0.03
C PRO A 129 -12.64 -22.33 -1.23
N GLN A 130 -11.33 -22.21 -1.52
CA GLN A 130 -10.67 -23.00 -2.57
C GLN A 130 -10.56 -24.50 -2.23
N LYS A 131 -10.86 -24.89 -0.99
CA LYS A 131 -10.80 -26.28 -0.55
C LYS A 131 -12.12 -26.98 -0.86
N ASN A 132 -12.04 -28.11 -1.58
CA ASN A 132 -13.19 -29.00 -1.79
C ASN A 132 -13.50 -29.76 -0.51
N ALA A 133 -14.61 -29.44 0.14
CA ALA A 133 -15.13 -30.14 1.31
C ALA A 133 -16.58 -29.71 1.59
N THR A 134 -17.24 -30.37 2.54
CA THR A 134 -18.46 -29.86 3.17
C THR A 134 -18.09 -29.08 4.42
N PHE A 135 -18.57 -27.84 4.50
CA PHE A 135 -18.30 -26.91 5.59
C PHE A 135 -19.61 -26.64 6.34
N ASN A 136 -19.56 -26.70 7.68
CA ASN A 136 -20.66 -26.28 8.54
C ASN A 136 -20.25 -25.00 9.25
N ASN A 137 -20.86 -23.87 8.90
CA ASN A 137 -20.52 -22.55 9.42
C ASN A 137 -21.54 -22.18 10.51
N MET A 138 -21.09 -21.66 11.66
CA MET A 138 -21.98 -21.29 12.76
C MET A 138 -21.98 -19.79 13.01
N PHE A 139 -23.18 -19.23 13.16
CA PHE A 139 -23.40 -17.79 13.32
C PHE A 139 -24.36 -17.53 14.48
N ALA A 140 -24.28 -16.32 15.03
CA ALA A 140 -25.27 -15.80 15.96
C ALA A 140 -25.38 -14.28 15.82
N VAL A 141 -26.43 -13.70 16.41
CA VAL A 141 -26.64 -12.25 16.46
C VAL A 141 -26.17 -11.72 17.81
N PHE A 142 -25.52 -10.57 17.80
CA PHE A 142 -24.93 -9.92 18.98
C PHE A 142 -25.42 -8.48 19.11
N ALA A 143 -25.68 -8.04 20.34
CA ALA A 143 -25.81 -6.64 20.72
C ALA A 143 -24.46 -6.19 21.30
N GLY A 144 -23.69 -5.40 20.54
CA GLY A 144 -22.29 -5.15 20.85
C GLY A 144 -21.50 -6.47 20.91
N ASP A 145 -20.97 -6.81 22.08
CA ASP A 145 -20.22 -8.05 22.30
C ASP A 145 -21.02 -9.15 23.00
N LYS A 146 -22.30 -8.90 23.32
CA LYS A 146 -23.17 -9.87 23.99
C LYS A 146 -24.04 -10.60 22.98
N LYS A 147 -23.96 -11.93 22.98
CA LYS A 147 -24.80 -12.77 22.12
C LYS A 147 -26.27 -12.66 22.52
N ILE A 148 -27.15 -12.49 21.54
CA ILE A 148 -28.60 -12.49 21.74
C ILE A 148 -29.09 -13.94 21.84
N GLU A 149 -29.86 -14.24 22.88
CA GLU A 149 -30.40 -15.58 23.10
C GLU A 149 -31.39 -15.99 21.97
N GLY A 150 -31.34 -17.25 21.54
CA GLY A 150 -32.18 -17.78 20.47
C GLY A 150 -31.73 -17.42 19.04
N SER A 151 -30.58 -16.78 18.89
CA SER A 151 -30.08 -16.29 17.59
C SER A 151 -29.08 -17.21 16.88
N ASP A 152 -28.64 -18.30 17.51
CA ASP A 152 -27.67 -19.22 16.92
C ASP A 152 -28.25 -19.99 15.72
N PHE A 153 -27.46 -20.14 14.66
CA PHE A 153 -27.79 -21.00 13.52
C PHE A 153 -26.55 -21.52 12.81
N SER A 154 -26.72 -22.62 12.08
CA SER A 154 -25.66 -23.23 11.29
C SER A 154 -26.03 -23.30 9.80
N LEU A 155 -25.02 -23.22 8.94
CA LEU A 155 -25.13 -23.30 7.50
C LEU A 155 -24.15 -24.33 6.95
N THR A 156 -24.68 -25.45 6.46
CA THR A 156 -23.91 -26.51 5.82
C THR A 156 -23.88 -26.31 4.31
N LEU A 157 -22.68 -26.15 3.73
CA LEU A 157 -22.45 -25.94 2.29
C LEU A 157 -21.35 -26.88 1.80
N THR A 158 -21.52 -27.48 0.63
CA THR A 158 -20.49 -28.32 -0.01
C THR A 158 -19.79 -27.56 -1.14
N VAL A 159 -18.47 -27.60 -1.18
CA VAL A 159 -17.65 -27.08 -2.28
C VAL A 159 -17.08 -28.25 -3.09
N GLY A 160 -17.32 -28.26 -4.40
CA GLY A 160 -16.84 -29.31 -5.29
C GLY A 160 -16.40 -28.78 -6.66
N ASN A 161 -15.63 -29.60 -7.39
CA ASN A 161 -15.30 -29.35 -8.80
C ASN A 161 -16.43 -29.87 -9.67
N THR A 162 -16.91 -29.06 -10.62
CA THR A 162 -17.79 -29.58 -11.67
C THR A 162 -16.96 -30.35 -12.69
N ALA A 163 -17.14 -31.67 -12.74
CA ALA A 163 -16.70 -32.52 -13.84
C ALA A 163 -17.46 -32.18 -15.12
N SER A 164 -16.78 -32.35 -16.26
CA SER A 164 -17.28 -32.19 -17.63
C SER A 164 -18.73 -32.61 -17.82
N SER A 165 -19.57 -31.72 -18.37
CA SER A 165 -20.78 -32.15 -19.07
C SER A 165 -20.41 -32.58 -20.49
N THR A 166 -20.43 -33.90 -20.68
CA THR A 166 -20.40 -34.64 -21.94
C THR A 166 -21.43 -34.13 -22.95
N ASN A 167 -20.98 -33.73 -24.14
CA ASN A 167 -21.82 -33.66 -25.33
C ASN A 167 -21.94 -35.06 -25.92
N THR A 168 -23.14 -35.63 -25.90
CA THR A 168 -23.48 -36.81 -26.69
C THR A 168 -23.84 -36.32 -28.09
N GLN A 169 -22.94 -36.50 -29.07
CA GLN A 169 -23.31 -36.39 -30.48
C GLN A 169 -22.91 -37.69 -31.18
N THR A 170 -23.94 -38.39 -31.67
CA THR A 170 -23.86 -39.64 -32.41
C THR A 170 -23.13 -39.46 -33.74
N THR A 171 -22.20 -40.38 -33.94
CA THR A 171 -21.40 -40.78 -35.11
C THR A 171 -22.05 -40.69 -36.50
N SER A 172 -21.30 -40.16 -37.47
CA SER A 172 -20.90 -40.90 -38.69
C SER A 172 -19.76 -40.21 -39.47
N THR A 173 -18.65 -40.93 -39.63
CA THR A 173 -17.47 -40.69 -40.51
C THR A 173 -17.71 -41.31 -41.90
N PRO A 174 -16.80 -41.24 -42.93
CA PRO A 174 -15.55 -40.48 -43.13
C PRO A 174 -15.47 -39.80 -44.53
N THR A 175 -14.44 -39.01 -44.91
CA THR A 175 -13.22 -39.51 -45.62
C THR A 175 -12.23 -38.39 -45.96
N ALA A 176 -10.99 -38.61 -45.55
CA ALA A 176 -9.65 -38.31 -46.09
C ALA A 176 -9.23 -36.95 -46.72
N SER A 177 -8.08 -36.50 -46.20
CA SER A 177 -6.90 -35.92 -46.88
C SER A 177 -6.64 -34.42 -46.74
N ALA A 178 -5.52 -34.12 -46.07
CA ALA A 178 -4.86 -32.83 -45.89
C ALA A 178 -3.93 -32.49 -47.11
N PRO A 179 -3.17 -31.37 -47.14
CA PRO A 179 -3.15 -30.20 -46.24
C PRO A 179 -3.12 -28.80 -46.93
N ALA A 180 -3.51 -27.81 -46.12
CA ALA A 180 -2.97 -26.44 -45.97
C ALA A 180 -2.88 -25.44 -47.15
N ALA A 181 -3.74 -24.42 -47.08
CA ALA A 181 -3.46 -23.02 -47.44
C ALA A 181 -4.29 -22.05 -46.57
N VAL A 182 -3.69 -20.91 -46.21
CA VAL A 182 -4.27 -19.67 -45.60
C VAL A 182 -5.45 -19.17 -46.49
N PRO A 183 -6.60 -18.59 -46.02
CA PRO A 183 -6.73 -17.37 -45.19
C PRO A 183 -8.00 -17.23 -44.27
N THR A 184 -8.05 -16.10 -43.54
CA THR A 184 -9.22 -15.36 -42.99
C THR A 184 -10.31 -15.03 -44.06
N PRO A 185 -11.52 -14.44 -43.77
CA PRO A 185 -12.10 -13.86 -42.51
C PRO A 185 -13.62 -14.17 -42.21
N VAL A 186 -14.04 -13.93 -40.94
CA VAL A 186 -15.30 -13.27 -40.39
C VAL A 186 -16.70 -13.72 -40.95
N PRO A 187 -17.75 -14.01 -40.12
CA PRO A 187 -18.47 -12.96 -39.38
C PRO A 187 -19.06 -13.24 -37.98
N THR A 188 -19.25 -12.09 -37.32
CA THR A 188 -19.95 -11.68 -36.08
C THR A 188 -21.40 -12.13 -35.93
N SER A 189 -21.84 -12.34 -34.68
CA SER A 189 -22.84 -11.55 -33.90
C SER A 189 -23.12 -12.32 -32.58
N SER A 190 -23.56 -11.78 -31.43
CA SER A 190 -23.86 -10.43 -30.91
C SER A 190 -24.33 -10.62 -29.46
N ALA A 191 -23.86 -9.80 -28.50
CA ALA A 191 -24.43 -9.71 -27.14
C ALA A 191 -24.93 -8.28 -26.91
N THR A 192 -26.17 -8.17 -26.41
CA THR A 192 -26.95 -6.93 -26.29
C THR A 192 -26.40 -5.99 -25.22
N THR A 193 -26.26 -4.70 -25.54
CA THR A 193 -25.68 -3.63 -24.71
C THR A 193 -26.80 -2.74 -24.16
N ALA A 194 -26.78 -2.42 -22.85
CA ALA A 194 -27.72 -1.45 -22.26
C ALA A 194 -27.25 -0.01 -22.52
N THR A 195 -28.15 0.89 -22.90
CA THR A 195 -27.91 2.33 -23.13
C THR A 195 -28.21 3.16 -21.87
N ALA A 196 -27.57 4.33 -21.74
CA ALA A 196 -27.64 5.22 -20.56
C ALA A 196 -29.07 5.64 -20.14
N ASP A 197 -30.05 5.53 -21.04
CA ASP A 197 -31.47 5.91 -20.83
C ASP A 197 -32.31 4.79 -20.18
N THR A 198 -31.71 3.63 -19.91
CA THR A 198 -32.38 2.47 -19.29
C THR A 198 -31.99 2.24 -17.83
N LEU A 199 -31.14 3.10 -17.27
CA LEU A 199 -30.62 3.00 -15.90
C LEU A 199 -31.68 3.39 -14.86
N ARG A 200 -31.69 2.69 -13.72
CA ARG A 200 -32.58 3.02 -12.60
C ARG A 200 -32.11 4.30 -11.92
N THR A 201 -33.02 5.12 -11.41
CA THR A 201 -32.67 6.32 -10.62
C THR A 201 -32.90 6.09 -9.13
N ASN A 202 -32.09 6.73 -8.29
CA ASN A 202 -32.21 6.66 -6.83
C ASN A 202 -32.16 8.09 -6.25
N PRO A 203 -33.24 8.56 -5.58
CA PRO A 203 -33.33 9.96 -5.11
C PRO A 203 -32.33 10.30 -4.00
N TYR A 204 -31.69 9.31 -3.37
CA TYR A 204 -30.68 9.52 -2.32
C TYR A 204 -29.25 9.57 -2.86
N ALA A 205 -29.06 9.35 -4.17
CA ALA A 205 -27.77 9.39 -4.84
C ALA A 205 -27.78 10.53 -5.87
N THR A 206 -27.41 11.73 -5.41
CA THR A 206 -27.32 12.93 -6.25
C THR A 206 -25.89 13.46 -6.29
N ALA A 207 -25.57 14.20 -7.34
CA ALA A 207 -24.26 14.76 -7.59
C ALA A 207 -24.33 16.12 -8.28
N THR A 208 -23.26 16.91 -8.18
CA THR A 208 -23.08 18.10 -9.02
C THR A 208 -21.65 18.12 -9.58
N PRO A 209 -21.45 18.17 -10.91
CA PRO A 209 -20.13 18.34 -11.50
C PRO A 209 -19.65 19.76 -11.21
N LEU A 210 -18.53 19.91 -10.49
CA LEU A 210 -18.06 21.22 -10.04
C LEU A 210 -16.72 21.63 -10.66
N ILE A 211 -15.84 20.68 -10.98
CA ILE A 211 -14.47 21.00 -11.40
C ILE A 211 -14.13 20.19 -12.65
N LYS A 212 -13.80 20.85 -13.75
CA LYS A 212 -13.27 20.23 -14.97
C LYS A 212 -11.82 20.65 -15.17
N SER A 213 -10.94 19.69 -15.47
CA SER A 213 -9.54 19.95 -15.85
C SER A 213 -9.39 20.81 -17.11
N ALA A 214 -10.38 20.77 -18.01
CA ALA A 214 -10.50 21.64 -19.18
C ALA A 214 -11.99 21.84 -19.55
N GLN A 215 -12.35 22.97 -20.17
CA GLN A 215 -13.73 23.18 -20.65
C GLN A 215 -14.01 22.49 -22.00
N SER A 216 -12.96 22.21 -22.76
CA SER A 216 -12.96 21.45 -24.03
C SER A 216 -11.57 20.87 -24.29
N LEU A 217 -11.45 19.86 -25.15
CA LEU A 217 -10.18 19.28 -25.60
C LEU A 217 -9.92 19.58 -27.08
N SER A 218 -8.65 19.80 -27.45
CA SER A 218 -8.20 19.85 -28.84
C SER A 218 -7.07 18.85 -29.03
N LEU A 219 -7.29 17.84 -29.88
CA LEU A 219 -6.44 16.67 -30.03
C LEU A 219 -6.05 16.46 -31.49
N GLN A 220 -4.90 15.82 -31.73
CA GLN A 220 -4.59 15.28 -33.06
C GLN A 220 -5.28 13.92 -33.25
N ALA A 221 -5.55 13.55 -34.50
CA ALA A 221 -6.15 12.27 -34.84
C ALA A 221 -5.34 11.10 -34.25
N GLY A 222 -5.99 10.23 -33.48
CA GLY A 222 -5.35 9.10 -32.79
C GLY A 222 -4.59 9.45 -31.50
N ALA A 223 -4.44 10.74 -31.15
CA ALA A 223 -3.79 11.17 -29.92
C ALA A 223 -4.66 10.90 -28.69
N ALA A 224 -4.04 10.60 -27.54
CA ALA A 224 -4.73 10.44 -26.28
C ALA A 224 -4.51 11.64 -25.37
N ALA A 225 -5.50 12.00 -24.57
CA ALA A 225 -5.40 13.02 -23.54
C ALA A 225 -6.13 12.59 -22.28
N THR A 226 -5.64 13.02 -21.11
CA THR A 226 -6.37 12.75 -19.88
C THR A 226 -7.25 13.89 -19.47
N PHE A 227 -8.40 13.53 -18.94
CA PHE A 227 -9.36 14.43 -18.38
C PHE A 227 -9.68 14.03 -16.93
N THR A 228 -9.65 15.02 -16.04
CA THR A 228 -10.12 14.90 -14.66
C THR A 228 -11.38 15.71 -14.44
N ILE A 229 -12.36 15.11 -13.75
CA ILE A 229 -13.57 15.76 -13.26
C ILE A 229 -13.67 15.58 -11.74
N GLY A 230 -13.92 16.69 -11.02
CA GLY A 230 -14.36 16.69 -9.63
C GLY A 230 -15.87 16.82 -9.58
N ILE A 231 -16.54 15.80 -9.05
CA ILE A 231 -17.99 15.75 -8.91
C ILE A 231 -18.30 15.72 -7.42
N LYS A 232 -19.11 16.67 -6.95
CA LYS A 232 -19.51 16.74 -5.55
C LYS A 232 -20.62 15.76 -5.28
N ASN A 233 -20.48 14.99 -4.21
CA ASN A 233 -21.56 14.18 -3.66
C ASN A 233 -22.56 15.10 -2.97
N THR A 234 -23.74 15.28 -3.54
CA THR A 234 -24.81 16.11 -2.96
C THR A 234 -25.93 15.28 -2.34
N GLY A 235 -25.81 13.95 -2.40
CA GLY A 235 -26.76 13.02 -1.80
C GLY A 235 -26.41 12.65 -0.37
N ASP A 236 -27.23 11.78 0.22
CA ASP A 236 -27.14 11.41 1.64
C ASP A 236 -26.33 10.14 1.89
N ARG A 237 -25.68 9.60 0.85
CA ARG A 237 -24.92 8.35 0.89
C ARG A 237 -23.47 8.56 0.48
N ASN A 238 -22.55 7.89 1.17
CA ASN A 238 -21.14 7.90 0.78
C ASN A 238 -20.95 7.19 -0.56
N TRP A 239 -20.11 7.74 -1.43
CA TRP A 239 -19.56 7.04 -2.59
C TRP A 239 -18.32 6.27 -2.18
N ARG A 240 -18.06 5.15 -2.84
CA ARG A 240 -16.94 4.26 -2.53
C ARG A 240 -16.32 3.74 -3.83
N ASN A 241 -15.07 3.32 -3.73
CA ASN A 241 -14.39 2.54 -4.76
C ASN A 241 -14.73 1.04 -4.72
N VAL A 242 -15.62 0.65 -3.81
CA VAL A 242 -16.05 -0.73 -3.60
C VAL A 242 -17.55 -0.80 -3.37
N SER A 243 -18.15 -1.92 -3.78
CA SER A 243 -19.55 -2.22 -3.49
C SER A 243 -19.79 -2.27 -1.97
N PRO A 244 -21.01 -1.96 -1.49
CA PRO A 244 -22.24 -1.72 -2.24
C PRO A 244 -22.51 -0.22 -2.52
N SER A 245 -21.48 0.62 -2.51
CA SER A 245 -21.60 2.02 -2.94
C SER A 245 -20.55 2.36 -3.99
N LEU A 246 -20.25 1.37 -4.85
CA LEU A 246 -19.27 1.51 -5.91
C LEU A 246 -19.75 2.59 -6.86
N VAL A 247 -19.01 3.67 -6.99
CA VAL A 247 -19.31 4.68 -7.98
C VAL A 247 -18.42 4.48 -9.19
N ALA A 248 -19.01 4.39 -10.37
CA ALA A 248 -18.31 4.25 -11.63
C ALA A 248 -18.62 5.43 -12.55
N LEU A 249 -17.61 5.91 -13.28
CA LEU A 249 -17.77 6.87 -14.36
C LEU A 249 -18.01 6.13 -15.67
N ASN A 250 -19.01 6.59 -16.42
CA ASN A 250 -19.47 5.97 -17.65
C ASN A 250 -19.50 6.99 -18.79
N PHE A 251 -19.38 6.50 -20.01
CA PHE A 251 -19.50 7.23 -21.26
C PHE A 251 -20.78 6.80 -21.99
N ASP A 252 -21.51 7.75 -22.58
CA ASP A 252 -22.65 7.47 -23.46
C ASP A 252 -22.19 7.45 -24.94
N PRO A 253 -22.11 6.27 -25.59
CA PRO A 253 -21.66 6.18 -26.99
C PRO A 253 -22.59 6.84 -28.00
N SER A 254 -23.87 7.04 -27.65
CA SER A 254 -24.84 7.71 -28.54
C SER A 254 -24.52 9.19 -28.72
N SER A 255 -23.85 9.82 -27.74
CA SER A 255 -23.48 11.24 -27.76
C SER A 255 -22.43 11.61 -28.82
N THR A 256 -21.75 10.63 -29.42
CA THR A 256 -20.70 10.83 -30.42
C THR A 256 -20.97 10.10 -31.74
N ALA A 257 -22.23 9.77 -32.03
CA ALA A 257 -22.61 8.94 -33.17
C ALA A 257 -21.83 7.60 -33.22
N ASN A 258 -21.58 7.01 -32.03
CA ASN A 258 -20.82 5.78 -31.85
C ASN A 258 -19.34 5.84 -32.26
N VAL A 259 -18.76 7.04 -32.42
CA VAL A 259 -17.32 7.21 -32.57
C VAL A 259 -16.66 6.94 -31.22
N SER A 260 -15.75 5.96 -31.19
CA SER A 260 -15.08 5.52 -29.98
C SER A 260 -14.03 6.51 -29.53
N PHE A 261 -14.17 6.96 -28.28
CA PHE A 261 -13.16 7.71 -27.53
C PHE A 261 -12.40 6.83 -26.53
N LYS A 262 -12.67 5.52 -26.58
CA LYS A 262 -12.17 4.52 -25.65
C LYS A 262 -10.65 4.38 -25.76
N ASP A 263 -9.99 4.49 -24.61
CA ASP A 263 -8.63 4.02 -24.42
C ASP A 263 -8.62 2.58 -23.88
N SER A 264 -7.52 1.84 -24.05
CA SER A 264 -7.41 0.47 -23.53
C SER A 264 -7.52 0.39 -22.01
N SER A 265 -7.32 1.50 -21.28
CA SER A 265 -7.51 1.60 -19.83
C SER A 265 -8.98 1.60 -19.38
N TRP A 266 -9.94 1.81 -20.29
CA TRP A 266 -11.35 1.78 -19.91
C TRP A 266 -11.81 0.36 -19.60
N VAL A 267 -12.54 0.19 -18.49
CA VAL A 267 -13.10 -1.10 -18.06
C VAL A 267 -13.92 -1.75 -19.18
N SER A 268 -14.70 -0.96 -19.93
CA SER A 268 -15.42 -1.42 -21.12
C SER A 268 -15.59 -0.27 -22.14
N SER A 269 -16.44 -0.45 -23.16
CA SER A 269 -16.81 0.64 -24.08
C SER A 269 -17.75 1.68 -23.45
N ILE A 270 -18.32 1.38 -22.28
CA ILE A 270 -19.26 2.25 -21.55
C ILE A 270 -18.68 2.62 -20.19
N VAL A 271 -18.18 1.64 -19.43
CA VAL A 271 -17.60 1.88 -18.10
C VAL A 271 -16.17 2.34 -18.29
N ILE A 272 -15.88 3.57 -17.87
CA ILE A 272 -14.55 4.15 -17.97
C ILE A 272 -13.69 3.64 -16.83
N LEU A 273 -14.10 3.93 -15.59
CA LEU A 273 -13.38 3.53 -14.38
C LEU A 273 -14.31 3.54 -13.17
N ASN A 274 -13.93 2.76 -12.17
CA ASN A 274 -14.49 2.88 -10.83
C ASN A 274 -13.77 4.01 -10.08
N GLN A 275 -14.49 4.69 -9.18
CA GLN A 275 -13.91 5.65 -8.26
C GLN A 275 -12.66 5.07 -7.61
N SER A 276 -11.59 5.85 -7.51
CA SER A 276 -10.32 5.41 -6.90
C SER A 276 -10.31 5.63 -5.39
N ALA A 277 -10.91 6.74 -4.92
CA ALA A 277 -10.98 7.08 -3.50
C ALA A 277 -11.87 6.09 -2.72
N PRO A 278 -11.41 5.58 -1.56
CA PRO A 278 -12.14 4.58 -0.78
C PRO A 278 -13.48 5.08 -0.23
N LEU A 279 -13.61 6.40 -0.09
CA LEU A 279 -14.81 7.04 0.41
C LEU A 279 -14.90 8.48 -0.11
N THR A 280 -16.10 8.90 -0.50
CA THR A 280 -16.47 10.32 -0.67
C THR A 280 -17.79 10.54 0.05
N GLN A 281 -17.76 11.30 1.13
CA GLN A 281 -18.92 11.56 1.98
C GLN A 281 -19.87 12.58 1.33
N PRO A 282 -21.13 12.68 1.80
CA PRO A 282 -22.00 13.80 1.48
C PRO A 282 -21.26 15.13 1.63
N SER A 283 -21.42 16.00 0.64
CA SER A 283 -20.73 17.28 0.47
C SER A 283 -19.24 17.24 0.12
N GLU A 284 -18.62 16.08 -0.04
CA GLU A 284 -17.23 15.97 -0.50
C GLU A 284 -17.13 15.82 -2.03
N LEU A 285 -15.95 16.10 -2.58
CA LEU A 285 -15.63 15.91 -4.00
C LEU A 285 -15.04 14.52 -4.25
N GLY A 286 -15.65 13.78 -5.19
CA GLY A 286 -15.06 12.60 -5.81
C GLY A 286 -14.35 13.00 -7.09
N PHE A 287 -13.09 12.60 -7.25
CA PHE A 287 -12.31 12.88 -8.46
C PHE A 287 -12.21 11.65 -9.35
N PHE A 288 -12.49 11.84 -10.64
CA PHE A 288 -12.40 10.80 -11.66
C PHE A 288 -11.45 11.27 -12.77
N SER A 289 -10.36 10.54 -12.97
CA SER A 289 -9.31 10.86 -13.94
C SER A 289 -9.18 9.73 -14.96
N PHE A 290 -9.43 10.01 -16.24
CA PHE A 290 -9.48 9.00 -17.30
C PHE A 290 -8.85 9.49 -18.60
N ILE A 291 -8.35 8.54 -19.40
CA ILE A 291 -7.71 8.82 -20.70
C ILE A 291 -8.78 8.75 -21.79
N ILE A 292 -8.84 9.76 -22.64
CA ILE A 292 -9.65 9.82 -23.85
C ILE A 292 -8.75 9.68 -25.05
N LYS A 293 -9.02 8.73 -25.95
CA LYS A 293 -8.30 8.58 -27.20
C LYS A 293 -9.09 9.19 -28.36
N ALA A 294 -8.53 10.20 -29.02
CA ALA A 294 -9.14 10.82 -30.18
C ALA A 294 -9.29 9.79 -31.32
N PRO A 295 -10.41 9.80 -32.05
CA PRO A 295 -10.57 9.01 -33.25
C PRO A 295 -9.55 9.39 -34.32
N THR A 296 -9.36 8.52 -35.30
CA THR A 296 -8.53 8.79 -36.48
C THR A 296 -9.20 9.75 -37.46
N MET A 297 -10.50 10.00 -37.30
CA MET A 297 -11.27 10.96 -38.07
C MET A 297 -11.20 12.33 -37.38
N GLY A 298 -10.78 13.36 -38.10
CA GLY A 298 -10.85 14.75 -37.64
C GLY A 298 -12.31 15.23 -37.57
N GLY A 299 -12.65 16.09 -36.62
CA GLY A 299 -14.01 16.57 -36.42
C GLY A 299 -14.25 17.23 -35.06
N GLN A 300 -15.47 17.74 -34.86
CA GLN A 300 -15.95 18.25 -33.57
C GLN A 300 -16.91 17.23 -32.95
N TYR A 301 -16.72 16.92 -31.67
CA TYR A 301 -17.50 15.93 -30.93
C TYR A 301 -17.93 16.51 -29.58
N ASN A 302 -19.06 16.05 -29.04
CA ASN A 302 -19.56 16.50 -27.74
C ASN A 302 -19.95 15.33 -26.81
N PRO A 303 -18.97 14.46 -26.45
CA PRO A 303 -19.22 13.28 -25.62
C PRO A 303 -19.88 13.63 -24.28
N GLU A 304 -20.84 12.80 -23.87
CA GLU A 304 -21.52 12.87 -22.58
C GLU A 304 -21.04 11.74 -21.64
N PHE A 305 -20.92 12.08 -20.36
CA PHE A 305 -20.49 11.18 -19.29
C PHE A 305 -21.42 11.27 -18.08
N TYR A 306 -21.47 10.20 -17.27
CA TYR A 306 -22.32 10.13 -16.08
C TYR A 306 -21.81 9.12 -15.04
N LEU A 307 -22.20 9.29 -13.78
CA LEU A 307 -21.87 8.36 -12.70
C LEU A 307 -22.98 7.32 -12.48
N THR A 308 -22.58 6.07 -12.20
CA THR A 308 -23.50 5.03 -11.71
C THR A 308 -23.08 4.50 -10.35
N LEU A 309 -24.06 4.14 -9.53
CA LEU A 309 -23.90 3.37 -8.31
C LEU A 309 -24.06 1.89 -8.63
N ASN A 310 -23.05 1.08 -8.30
CA ASN A 310 -22.95 -0.37 -8.52
C ASN A 310 -23.21 -0.82 -9.97
N GLY A 311 -23.04 0.08 -10.95
CA GLY A 311 -23.11 -0.22 -12.38
C GLY A 311 -24.50 -0.16 -13.03
N ASP A 312 -25.59 -0.07 -12.26
CA ASP A 312 -26.97 -0.16 -12.80
C ASP A 312 -27.91 0.99 -12.39
N THR A 313 -27.44 1.86 -11.49
CA THR A 313 -28.23 2.97 -10.94
C THR A 313 -27.56 4.30 -11.27
N LEU A 314 -28.22 5.19 -12.00
CA LEU A 314 -27.72 6.53 -12.30
C LEU A 314 -27.65 7.39 -11.02
N ILE A 315 -26.53 8.06 -10.81
CA ILE A 315 -26.43 9.13 -9.79
C ILE A 315 -26.97 10.42 -10.42
N GLU A 316 -28.08 10.91 -9.90
CA GLU A 316 -28.81 12.03 -10.49
C GLU A 316 -27.97 13.32 -10.42
N GLY A 317 -28.03 14.15 -11.47
CA GLY A 317 -27.23 15.37 -11.57
C GLY A 317 -25.75 15.15 -11.96
N SER A 318 -25.27 13.91 -12.09
CA SER A 318 -23.87 13.62 -12.43
C SER A 318 -23.48 13.82 -13.91
N ARG A 319 -24.45 14.07 -14.81
CA ARG A 319 -24.20 14.19 -16.26
C ARG A 319 -23.35 15.41 -16.60
N PHE A 320 -22.40 15.25 -17.51
CA PHE A 320 -21.66 16.38 -18.08
C PHE A 320 -21.16 16.09 -19.50
N HIS A 321 -21.00 17.15 -20.29
CA HIS A 321 -20.35 17.10 -21.60
C HIS A 321 -18.90 17.58 -21.56
N LEU A 322 -18.09 17.04 -22.46
CA LEU A 322 -16.73 17.48 -22.75
C LEU A 322 -16.58 17.69 -24.27
N PRO A 323 -16.71 18.91 -24.80
CA PRO A 323 -16.46 19.18 -26.21
C PRO A 323 -15.02 18.79 -26.63
N ILE A 324 -14.85 18.09 -27.74
CA ILE A 324 -13.55 17.64 -28.27
C ILE A 324 -13.42 18.00 -29.76
N SER A 325 -12.37 18.74 -30.09
CA SER A 325 -11.94 19.04 -31.46
C SER A 325 -10.78 18.12 -31.86
N VAL A 326 -10.86 17.45 -33.00
CA VAL A 326 -9.80 16.56 -33.52
C VAL A 326 -9.23 17.11 -34.83
N ALA A 327 -7.93 17.43 -34.85
CA ALA A 327 -7.17 17.90 -36.00
C ALA A 327 -6.37 16.75 -36.66
N MET A 328 -6.14 16.80 -37.97
CA MET A 328 -5.30 15.81 -38.66
C MET A 328 -3.83 16.26 -38.69
N PRO A 329 -2.86 15.35 -38.48
CA PRO A 329 -1.45 15.72 -38.48
C PRO A 329 -0.94 16.11 -39.88
N ALA A 330 -0.06 17.12 -39.91
CA ALA A 330 0.71 17.50 -41.10
C ALA A 330 1.89 16.51 -41.31
N PRO A 331 2.38 16.29 -42.54
CA PRO A 331 3.48 15.34 -42.81
C PRO A 331 4.83 15.83 -42.25
N VAL A 332 5.64 14.94 -41.66
CA VAL A 332 6.91 15.26 -40.96
C VAL A 332 8.15 14.54 -41.55
N VAL A 333 9.30 15.25 -41.57
CA VAL A 333 10.65 14.89 -42.06
C VAL A 333 11.66 14.85 -40.88
N THR A 334 12.70 14.00 -40.91
CA THR A 334 13.64 13.70 -39.77
C THR A 334 15.13 14.07 -39.99
N PRO A 335 15.89 14.40 -38.92
CA PRO A 335 17.34 14.07 -38.83
C PRO A 335 17.90 13.63 -37.43
N SER A 336 19.14 13.09 -37.45
CA SER A 336 19.87 12.24 -36.48
C SER A 336 20.69 12.90 -35.33
N ALA A 337 21.19 12.08 -34.37
CA ALA A 337 21.86 12.41 -33.09
C ALA A 337 23.42 12.42 -33.08
N PRO A 338 24.11 13.04 -32.07
CA PRO A 338 25.58 12.98 -31.86
C PRO A 338 26.08 12.30 -30.53
N PRO A 339 27.41 12.04 -30.36
CA PRO A 339 27.98 11.03 -29.45
C PRO A 339 28.58 11.54 -28.11
N THR A 340 28.89 10.60 -27.20
CA THR A 340 29.38 10.75 -25.81
C THR A 340 30.91 10.76 -25.66
N THR A 341 31.44 11.46 -24.63
CA THR A 341 32.85 11.37 -24.18
C THR A 341 32.95 11.29 -22.65
N THR A 342 33.94 10.53 -22.16
CA THR A 342 34.27 10.23 -20.75
C THR A 342 35.62 10.85 -20.37
N SER A 343 35.71 11.48 -19.19
CA SER A 343 36.98 11.89 -18.57
C SER A 343 36.94 11.74 -17.04
N SER A 344 37.90 11.02 -16.46
CA SER A 344 38.10 10.86 -15.01
C SER A 344 39.06 11.93 -14.45
N PRO A 345 38.84 12.48 -13.24
CA PRO A 345 39.81 13.32 -12.56
C PRO A 345 40.68 12.53 -11.55
N THR A 346 41.95 12.95 -11.48
CA THR A 346 43.01 12.47 -10.57
C THR A 346 42.94 13.19 -9.21
N ILE A 347 43.20 12.50 -8.09
CA ILE A 347 43.36 13.12 -6.76
C ILE A 347 44.77 12.86 -6.20
N VAL A 348 45.33 13.92 -5.59
CA VAL A 348 46.66 14.03 -4.97
C VAL A 348 46.54 13.72 -3.46
N CYS A 349 47.40 12.82 -2.95
CA CYS A 349 47.66 12.69 -1.51
C CYS A 349 49.00 13.37 -1.21
N ILE A 350 49.04 14.31 -0.27
CA ILE A 350 50.31 14.78 0.29
C ILE A 350 50.80 13.68 1.24
N ALA A 351 51.89 13.02 0.86
CA ALA A 351 52.58 12.05 1.71
C ALA A 351 53.24 12.80 2.88
N ALA A 352 53.27 12.16 4.05
CA ALA A 352 54.05 12.59 5.20
C ALA A 352 55.52 12.74 4.77
N ASP A 353 56.01 13.97 4.72
CA ASP A 353 57.42 14.22 4.47
C ASP A 353 58.22 13.83 5.70
N GLN A 354 59.31 13.09 5.45
CA GLN A 354 60.32 12.84 6.45
C GLN A 354 61.20 14.08 6.54
N ASN A 355 61.06 14.88 7.62
CA ASN A 355 62.20 15.42 8.37
C ASN A 355 61.81 16.47 9.45
N GLN A 356 62.46 16.28 10.60
CA GLN A 356 62.87 17.22 11.65
C GLN A 356 61.88 17.68 12.74
N ASP A 357 62.16 17.14 13.94
CA ASP A 357 62.35 17.82 15.24
C ASP A 357 61.56 19.11 15.51
N LEU A 358 60.67 19.08 16.52
CA LEU A 358 60.86 19.75 17.82
C LEU A 358 59.62 19.60 18.72
N GLU A 359 59.90 19.22 19.97
CA GLU A 359 59.12 19.33 21.23
C GLU A 359 57.79 18.58 21.43
N GLN A 360 57.82 17.77 22.50
CA GLN A 360 56.70 16.99 23.05
C GLN A 360 55.76 17.88 23.87
N ASP A 361 54.47 17.85 23.54
CA ASP A 361 53.37 18.22 24.44
C ASP A 361 52.58 16.95 24.84
N PRO A 362 52.56 16.54 26.12
CA PRO A 362 51.86 15.34 26.55
C PRO A 362 50.42 15.70 26.95
N GLY A 363 49.49 15.71 25.98
CA GLY A 363 48.13 16.10 26.32
C GLY A 363 47.04 16.04 25.23
N ASN A 364 47.09 15.16 24.24
CA ASN A 364 45.91 14.90 23.39
C ASN A 364 46.01 13.53 22.68
N PRO A 365 45.09 12.58 22.87
CA PRO A 365 45.04 11.38 22.04
C PRO A 365 44.57 11.75 20.62
N SER A 366 45.56 11.99 19.75
CA SER A 366 45.54 11.96 18.27
C SER A 366 44.19 11.71 17.58
N GLU A 367 43.45 12.77 17.28
CA GLU A 367 42.67 12.87 16.05
C GLU A 367 43.62 13.27 14.92
N SER A 368 44.13 12.31 14.15
CA SER A 368 44.88 12.63 12.94
C SER A 368 44.82 11.48 11.95
N GLY A 369 44.24 11.71 10.78
CA GLY A 369 44.45 10.83 9.64
C GLY A 369 43.41 10.82 8.54
N LEU A 370 42.38 11.67 8.55
CA LEU A 370 41.44 11.72 7.44
C LEU A 370 41.88 12.78 6.42
N CYS A 371 42.14 12.34 5.18
CA CYS A 371 42.53 13.19 4.05
C CYS A 371 41.55 14.36 3.87
N GLN A 372 42.05 15.56 3.55
CA GLN A 372 41.19 16.71 3.22
C GLN A 372 40.24 16.38 2.05
N PRO A 373 38.96 16.81 2.09
CA PRO A 373 37.96 16.35 1.14
C PRO A 373 38.10 16.99 -0.24
N SER A 374 37.89 16.20 -1.29
CA SER A 374 37.86 16.65 -2.69
C SER A 374 36.45 16.72 -3.29
N HIS A 375 35.40 16.35 -2.52
CA HIS A 375 34.04 16.24 -3.03
C HIS A 375 33.06 17.12 -2.26
N THR A 376 31.96 17.49 -2.92
CA THR A 376 30.81 18.15 -2.31
C THR A 376 29.84 17.11 -1.75
N GLU A 377 29.09 17.47 -0.70
CA GLU A 377 27.99 16.63 -0.21
C GLU A 377 27.00 16.34 -1.37
N PRO A 378 26.70 15.07 -1.67
CA PRO A 378 25.79 14.73 -2.76
C PRO A 378 24.32 14.93 -2.34
N ILE A 379 23.47 15.20 -3.33
CA ILE A 379 22.02 15.20 -3.15
C ILE A 379 21.52 13.79 -3.46
N MET A 380 21.01 13.12 -2.43
CA MET A 380 20.45 11.79 -2.55
C MET A 380 19.04 11.83 -3.12
N ARG A 381 18.73 10.90 -4.01
CA ARG A 381 17.38 10.65 -4.54
C ARG A 381 16.87 9.34 -3.96
N VAL A 382 15.85 9.43 -3.10
CA VAL A 382 15.29 8.27 -2.38
C VAL A 382 13.90 7.95 -2.90
N GLY A 383 13.71 6.77 -3.49
CA GLY A 383 12.39 6.29 -3.87
C GLY A 383 11.57 5.92 -2.63
N ILE A 384 10.58 6.74 -2.28
CA ILE A 384 9.72 6.53 -1.08
C ILE A 384 8.74 5.38 -1.35
N ASP A 385 7.87 5.56 -2.34
CA ASP A 385 6.88 4.57 -2.73
C ASP A 385 6.34 4.89 -4.14
N LYS A 386 5.58 3.95 -4.68
CA LYS A 386 4.81 4.12 -5.92
C LYS A 386 3.58 4.96 -5.62
N LEU A 387 3.35 5.98 -6.45
CA LEU A 387 2.18 6.84 -6.36
C LEU A 387 0.96 6.16 -7.00
N GLU A 388 -0.11 6.02 -6.23
CA GLU A 388 -1.44 5.63 -6.71
C GLU A 388 -2.35 6.86 -6.74
N GLY A 389 -2.59 7.41 -7.94
CA GLY A 389 -3.43 8.59 -8.12
C GLY A 389 -2.65 9.91 -7.97
N GLN A 390 -3.02 10.72 -6.98
CA GLN A 390 -2.42 12.04 -6.76
C GLN A 390 -1.68 12.11 -5.44
N LEU A 391 -0.55 12.81 -5.44
CA LEU A 391 0.23 13.10 -4.25
C LEU A 391 -0.14 14.49 -3.73
N GLY A 392 -0.81 14.54 -2.58
CA GLY A 392 -0.99 15.79 -1.86
C GLY A 392 0.28 16.15 -1.11
N VAL A 393 0.72 17.39 -1.26
CA VAL A 393 1.95 17.93 -0.68
C VAL A 393 1.63 19.26 -0.02
N THR A 394 2.01 19.43 1.25
CA THR A 394 1.98 20.72 1.97
C THR A 394 3.30 20.89 2.70
N ALA A 395 3.60 22.08 3.21
CA ALA A 395 4.80 22.32 3.99
C ALA A 395 4.56 23.34 5.11
N ASN A 396 5.39 23.29 6.14
CA ASN A 396 5.34 24.24 7.26
C ASN A 396 5.84 25.65 6.87
N LEU A 397 6.61 25.77 5.79
CA LEU A 397 7.09 27.03 5.20
C LEU A 397 6.62 27.15 3.74
N PRO A 398 6.69 28.34 3.13
CA PRO A 398 6.39 28.49 1.71
C PRO A 398 7.27 27.59 0.83
N TYR A 399 6.72 27.09 -0.26
CA TYR A 399 7.41 26.19 -1.18
C TYR A 399 7.15 26.58 -2.64
N ILE A 400 7.95 26.04 -3.54
CA ILE A 400 7.93 26.33 -4.97
C ILE A 400 7.61 25.03 -5.71
N ILE A 401 6.72 25.12 -6.69
CA ILE A 401 6.50 24.07 -7.68
C ILE A 401 7.36 24.41 -8.89
N ARG A 402 8.26 23.50 -9.26
CA ARG A 402 9.12 23.61 -10.44
C ARG A 402 9.19 22.29 -11.19
N ASP A 403 9.67 22.30 -12.42
CA ASP A 403 10.09 21.07 -13.08
C ASP A 403 11.55 20.71 -12.74
N ASN A 404 11.96 19.50 -13.09
CA ASN A 404 13.33 19.02 -12.89
C ASN A 404 14.38 19.70 -13.80
N ALA A 405 13.97 20.57 -14.74
CA ALA A 405 14.87 21.47 -15.46
C ALA A 405 15.06 22.82 -14.73
N GLY A 406 14.38 23.01 -13.59
CA GLY A 406 14.50 24.20 -12.75
C GLY A 406 13.52 25.32 -13.09
N LYS A 407 12.57 25.11 -14.03
CA LYS A 407 11.56 26.12 -14.34
C LYS A 407 10.54 26.20 -13.21
N GLU A 408 10.52 27.32 -12.51
CA GLU A 408 9.53 27.60 -11.47
C GLU A 408 8.19 27.99 -12.08
N PHE A 409 7.10 27.42 -11.54
CA PHE A 409 5.73 27.70 -11.99
C PHE A 409 4.99 28.59 -11.01
N VAL A 410 5.04 28.25 -9.72
CA VAL A 410 4.32 28.98 -8.68
C VAL A 410 5.00 28.83 -7.33
N LYS A 411 4.93 29.90 -6.54
CA LYS A 411 5.25 29.88 -5.12
C LYS A 411 3.97 29.73 -4.32
N VAL A 412 3.91 28.70 -3.49
CA VAL A 412 2.75 28.35 -2.67
C VAL A 412 3.01 28.75 -1.23
N ALA A 413 2.01 29.35 -0.59
CA ALA A 413 2.09 29.74 0.81
C ALA A 413 2.14 28.51 1.74
N ALA A 414 2.76 28.68 2.92
CA ALA A 414 2.83 27.65 3.95
C ALA A 414 1.44 27.11 4.32
N GLY A 415 1.35 25.81 4.61
CA GLY A 415 0.11 25.13 4.99
C GLY A 415 -0.87 24.85 3.84
N MET A 416 -0.70 25.47 2.67
CA MET A 416 -1.53 25.18 1.50
C MET A 416 -1.10 23.88 0.83
N THR A 417 -2.07 23.06 0.44
CA THR A 417 -1.82 21.77 -0.22
C THR A 417 -1.79 21.93 -1.74
N THR A 418 -0.78 21.31 -2.36
CA THR A 418 -0.66 21.10 -3.80
C THR A 418 -0.85 19.61 -4.10
N PHE A 419 -1.62 19.28 -5.13
CA PHE A 419 -1.77 17.90 -5.60
C PHE A 419 -0.97 17.69 -6.88
N LEU A 420 0.02 16.79 -6.83
CA LEU A 420 0.81 16.38 -7.97
C LEU A 420 0.23 15.10 -8.58
N SER A 421 0.25 14.99 -9.91
CA SER A 421 -0.04 13.73 -10.60
C SER A 421 0.73 13.61 -11.90
N TYR A 422 0.87 12.39 -12.38
CA TYR A 422 1.45 12.09 -13.68
C TYR A 422 0.44 11.37 -14.56
N ASN A 423 0.58 11.61 -15.84
CA ASN A 423 -0.32 11.14 -16.85
C ASN A 423 0.35 10.21 -17.86
N ALA A 424 0.25 8.89 -17.66
CA ALA A 424 0.91 7.92 -18.51
C ALA A 424 0.54 7.99 -20.00
N ALA A 425 -0.66 8.49 -20.34
CA ALA A 425 -1.06 8.61 -21.74
C ALA A 425 -0.48 9.83 -22.46
N THR A 426 -0.34 10.95 -21.76
CA THR A 426 0.18 12.19 -22.35
C THR A 426 1.66 12.43 -22.06
N GLY A 427 2.22 11.70 -21.10
CA GLY A 427 3.53 11.99 -20.54
C GLY A 427 3.56 13.26 -19.69
N ALA A 428 2.40 13.89 -19.40
CA ALA A 428 2.35 15.15 -18.70
C ALA A 428 2.30 14.97 -17.18
N TYR A 429 3.08 15.78 -16.47
CA TYR A 429 2.99 16.02 -15.04
C TYR A 429 2.09 17.21 -14.79
N THR A 430 1.27 17.14 -13.74
CA THR A 430 0.35 18.22 -13.38
C THR A 430 0.45 18.55 -11.91
N ALA A 431 0.32 19.83 -11.58
CA ALA A 431 0.15 20.28 -10.20
C ALA A 431 -1.08 21.16 -10.05
N VAL A 432 -1.92 20.83 -9.07
CA VAL A 432 -3.07 21.63 -8.65
C VAL A 432 -2.73 22.30 -7.33
N SER A 433 -2.49 23.60 -7.38
CA SER A 433 -2.25 24.45 -6.20
C SER A 433 -3.33 25.54 -6.15
N PRO A 434 -3.41 26.36 -5.09
CA PRO A 434 -4.24 27.56 -5.09
C PRO A 434 -3.83 28.49 -6.24
N GLY A 435 -4.55 28.42 -7.36
CA GLY A 435 -4.18 29.11 -8.60
C GLY A 435 -4.49 28.29 -9.86
N PRO A 436 -3.87 28.64 -11.01
CA PRO A 436 -4.07 27.94 -12.26
C PRO A 436 -3.45 26.53 -12.23
N LEU A 437 -4.05 25.60 -12.98
CA LEU A 437 -3.49 24.28 -13.21
C LEU A 437 -2.12 24.40 -13.87
N ILE A 438 -1.13 23.75 -13.28
CA ILE A 438 0.21 23.63 -13.85
C ILE A 438 0.30 22.31 -14.61
N THR A 439 0.84 22.38 -15.82
CA THR A 439 1.15 21.21 -16.65
C THR A 439 2.59 21.34 -17.13
N SER A 440 3.34 20.24 -17.01
CA SER A 440 4.73 20.16 -17.43
C SER A 440 4.96 18.83 -18.17
N PRO A 441 5.71 18.81 -19.29
CA PRO A 441 6.18 17.56 -19.88
C PRO A 441 7.33 16.92 -19.09
N LEU A 442 7.87 17.64 -18.10
CA LEU A 442 8.99 17.23 -17.26
C LEU A 442 8.53 16.92 -15.83
N PRO A 443 9.20 16.00 -15.11
CA PRO A 443 8.92 15.70 -13.72
C PRO A 443 8.77 16.94 -12.86
N LEU A 444 7.74 16.97 -12.01
CA LEU A 444 7.47 18.09 -11.12
C LEU A 444 8.07 17.84 -9.74
N GLN A 445 8.69 18.88 -9.21
CA GLN A 445 9.28 18.94 -7.88
C GLN A 445 8.56 19.99 -7.03
N VAL A 446 8.29 19.63 -5.78
CA VAL A 446 7.96 20.57 -4.71
C VAL A 446 9.22 20.79 -3.89
N VAL A 447 9.71 22.03 -3.89
CA VAL A 447 10.96 22.41 -3.24
C VAL A 447 10.68 23.50 -2.22
N ALA A 448 11.29 23.41 -1.04
CA ALA A 448 11.24 24.47 -0.04
C ALA A 448 11.70 25.81 -0.64
N ALA A 449 10.99 26.90 -0.36
CA ALA A 449 11.49 28.23 -0.72
C ALA A 449 12.61 28.69 0.23
N THR A 450 12.66 28.10 1.44
CA THR A 450 13.63 28.38 2.49
C THR A 450 13.88 27.11 3.29
N ASP A 451 15.16 26.76 3.48
CA ASP A 451 15.54 25.63 4.32
C ASP A 451 15.94 26.07 5.74
N PRO A 452 15.68 25.25 6.77
CA PRO A 452 15.02 23.92 6.70
C PRO A 452 13.49 24.02 6.65
N SER A 453 12.88 23.42 5.62
CA SER A 453 11.42 23.22 5.54
C SER A 453 11.07 21.75 5.66
N ILE A 454 9.91 21.48 6.25
CA ILE A 454 9.35 20.13 6.41
C ILE A 454 8.13 20.02 5.50
N ILE A 455 8.21 19.11 4.54
CA ILE A 455 7.16 18.77 3.59
C ILE A 455 6.34 17.59 4.12
N THR A 456 5.02 17.69 4.10
CA THR A 456 4.08 16.62 4.48
C THR A 456 3.36 16.10 3.25
N LEU A 457 3.39 14.78 3.06
CA LEU A 457 2.66 14.07 2.02
C LEU A 457 1.26 13.70 2.52
N THR A 458 0.25 14.51 2.20
CA THR A 458 -1.09 14.45 2.83
C THR A 458 -1.95 13.28 2.34
N THR A 459 -1.69 12.75 1.14
CA THR A 459 -2.39 11.56 0.60
C THR A 459 -1.58 10.28 0.73
N PHE A 460 -0.36 10.37 1.27
CA PHE A 460 0.51 9.22 1.51
C PHE A 460 0.43 8.80 2.98
N SER A 461 0.36 7.49 3.20
CA SER A 461 0.33 6.89 4.53
C SER A 461 1.46 5.89 4.68
N ASN A 462 2.25 6.07 5.73
CA ASN A 462 3.37 5.25 6.09
C ASN A 462 3.27 4.85 7.57
N PRO A 463 2.33 3.95 7.91
CA PRO A 463 2.06 3.61 9.29
C PRO A 463 3.27 2.95 9.95
N VAL A 464 3.41 3.13 11.26
CA VAL A 464 4.45 2.46 12.07
C VAL A 464 3.82 1.24 12.76
N ALA A 465 4.26 0.04 12.38
CA ALA A 465 3.61 -1.21 12.81
C ALA A 465 3.56 -1.41 14.33
N TYR A 466 4.58 -0.96 15.06
CA TYR A 466 4.67 -1.08 16.52
C TYR A 466 4.01 0.08 17.28
N HIS A 467 3.51 1.10 16.58
CA HIS A 467 2.82 2.23 17.21
C HIS A 467 1.58 2.64 16.41
N PRO A 468 0.41 2.05 16.71
CA PRO A 468 -0.84 2.39 16.04
C PRO A 468 -1.13 3.89 16.09
N GLY A 469 -1.52 4.48 14.96
CA GLY A 469 -1.85 5.91 14.83
C GLY A 469 -0.68 6.81 14.42
N TRP A 470 0.56 6.32 14.40
CA TRP A 470 1.68 7.06 13.82
C TRP A 470 1.73 6.92 12.30
N ASN A 471 2.07 8.01 11.62
CA ASN A 471 2.21 8.09 10.17
C ASN A 471 3.49 8.86 9.79
N ASP A 472 4.46 8.19 9.19
CA ASP A 472 5.74 8.78 8.79
C ASP A 472 5.66 9.37 7.38
N ASN A 473 4.94 10.48 7.24
CA ASN A 473 4.68 11.12 5.96
C ASN A 473 5.29 12.53 5.84
N THR A 474 6.29 12.87 6.65
CA THR A 474 6.99 14.16 6.59
C THR A 474 8.46 14.01 6.20
N TYR A 475 8.97 14.92 5.37
CA TYR A 475 10.29 14.83 4.73
C TYR A 475 10.99 16.20 4.65
N ARG A 476 12.33 16.18 4.64
CA ARG A 476 13.18 17.34 4.34
C ARG A 476 13.46 17.45 2.84
N GLY A 477 13.99 18.59 2.40
CA GLY A 477 14.45 18.80 1.03
C GLY A 477 13.28 18.97 0.06
N ALA A 478 13.31 18.23 -1.04
CA ALA A 478 12.33 18.29 -2.12
C ALA A 478 11.61 16.96 -2.34
N ILE A 479 10.40 17.05 -2.88
CA ILE A 479 9.59 15.89 -3.30
C ILE A 479 9.34 16.00 -4.80
N GLU A 480 9.82 15.01 -5.54
CA GLU A 480 9.57 14.83 -6.97
C GLU A 480 8.55 13.70 -7.18
N ILE A 481 7.68 13.86 -8.18
CA ILE A 481 6.97 12.73 -8.77
C ILE A 481 7.59 12.43 -10.14
N ARG A 482 7.93 11.16 -10.38
CA ARG A 482 8.61 10.76 -11.61
C ARG A 482 8.08 9.46 -12.16
N TRP A 483 7.74 9.46 -13.44
CA TRP A 483 7.48 8.24 -14.18
C TRP A 483 8.76 7.42 -14.35
N SER A 484 8.64 6.12 -14.15
CA SER A 484 9.69 5.14 -14.38
C SER A 484 9.27 4.24 -15.54
N GLU A 485 10.04 4.28 -16.62
CA GLU A 485 9.84 3.43 -17.78
C GLU A 485 10.12 1.96 -17.47
N ALA A 486 10.98 1.69 -16.48
CA ALA A 486 11.42 0.35 -16.12
C ALA A 486 10.29 -0.51 -15.55
N ASP A 487 9.40 0.08 -14.76
CA ASP A 487 8.29 -0.63 -14.10
C ASP A 487 6.91 -0.04 -14.40
N GLN A 488 6.85 1.00 -15.25
CA GLN A 488 5.62 1.67 -15.66
C GLN A 488 4.82 2.18 -14.46
N LYS A 489 5.53 2.76 -13.49
CA LYS A 489 4.97 3.34 -12.27
C LYS A 489 5.44 4.78 -12.09
N VAL A 490 4.63 5.56 -11.40
CA VAL A 490 5.04 6.87 -10.88
C VAL A 490 5.65 6.64 -9.51
N TRP A 491 6.85 7.14 -9.29
CA TRP A 491 7.55 7.10 -8.01
C TRP A 491 7.48 8.45 -7.33
N ILE A 492 7.28 8.42 -6.01
CA ILE A 492 7.52 9.54 -5.12
C ILE A 492 9.00 9.47 -4.76
N ILE A 493 9.76 10.51 -5.11
CA ILE A 493 11.21 10.58 -4.88
C ILE A 493 11.48 11.75 -3.94
N ASN A 494 12.20 11.49 -2.85
CA ASN A 494 12.69 12.53 -1.97
C ASN A 494 14.13 12.89 -2.35
N GLU A 495 14.36 14.16 -2.64
CA GLU A 495 15.67 14.71 -2.99
C GLU A 495 16.17 15.58 -1.84
N LEU A 496 17.30 15.20 -1.24
CA LEU A 496 17.83 15.88 -0.06
C LEU A 496 19.34 15.65 0.09
N PRO A 497 20.08 16.54 0.78
CA PRO A 497 21.47 16.32 1.10
C PRO A 497 21.70 14.99 1.83
N MET A 498 22.82 14.32 1.55
CA MET A 498 23.15 13.01 2.14
C MET A 498 23.00 12.96 3.65
N GLU A 499 23.42 13.99 4.38
CA GLU A 499 23.36 13.97 5.84
C GLU A 499 21.91 14.07 6.33
N ASP A 500 21.04 14.82 5.64
CA ASP A 500 19.61 14.87 5.94
C ASP A 500 18.91 13.55 5.62
N TYR A 501 19.34 12.85 4.56
CA TYR A 501 18.91 11.49 4.27
C TYR A 501 19.23 10.52 5.41
N LEU A 502 20.48 10.54 5.89
CA LEU A 502 20.95 9.64 6.94
C LEU A 502 20.22 9.87 8.29
N ARG A 503 19.87 11.13 8.60
CA ARG A 503 19.05 11.48 9.78
C ARG A 503 17.67 10.81 9.76
N GLY A 504 17.12 10.55 8.57
CA GLY A 504 15.81 9.91 8.41
C GLY A 504 15.81 8.39 8.44
N LEU A 505 16.97 7.73 8.67
CA LEU A 505 17.04 6.27 8.78
C LEU A 505 16.39 5.76 10.08
N ALA A 506 15.78 4.58 10.02
CA ALA A 506 15.13 3.88 11.13
C ALA A 506 15.74 2.49 11.39
N GLU A 507 17.04 2.35 11.14
CA GLU A 507 17.82 1.10 11.20
C GLU A 507 18.33 0.75 12.60
N SER A 508 18.05 1.60 13.60
CA SER A 508 18.61 1.53 14.95
C SER A 508 17.64 2.09 15.98
N SER A 509 18.09 2.20 17.24
CA SER A 509 17.32 2.76 18.35
C SER A 509 18.18 3.68 19.21
N ASN A 510 17.55 4.57 19.99
CA ASN A 510 18.28 5.46 20.92
C ASN A 510 19.03 4.72 22.04
N ALA A 511 18.75 3.44 22.27
CA ALA A 511 19.43 2.63 23.28
C ALA A 511 20.71 1.96 22.77
N ALA A 512 21.01 2.07 21.47
CA ALA A 512 22.21 1.45 20.90
C ALA A 512 23.46 2.30 21.20
N GLU A 513 24.62 1.65 21.27
CA GLU A 513 25.87 2.30 21.67
C GLU A 513 26.32 3.36 20.66
N PRO A 514 26.87 4.52 21.12
CA PRO A 514 27.28 5.59 20.23
C PRO A 514 28.28 5.17 19.15
N GLU A 515 29.27 4.34 19.49
CA GLU A 515 30.26 3.84 18.53
C GLU A 515 29.66 2.90 17.49
N TYR A 516 28.61 2.15 17.86
CA TYR A 516 27.84 1.38 16.89
C TYR A 516 27.01 2.28 15.97
N GLN A 517 26.39 3.34 16.50
CA GLN A 517 25.64 4.30 15.67
C GLN A 517 26.56 4.97 14.64
N LYS A 518 27.78 5.38 15.05
CA LYS A 518 28.79 5.92 14.14
C LYS A 518 29.20 4.91 13.06
N ALA A 519 29.38 3.64 13.42
CA ALA A 519 29.70 2.59 12.46
C ALA A 519 28.55 2.35 11.47
N LEU A 520 27.31 2.25 11.97
CA LEU A 520 26.11 2.09 11.15
C LEU A 520 25.96 3.25 10.16
N ILE A 521 26.10 4.49 10.62
CA ILE A 521 25.94 5.66 9.76
C ILE A 521 27.06 5.76 8.72
N THR A 522 28.31 5.48 9.09
CA THR A 522 29.44 5.47 8.13
C THR A 522 29.23 4.39 7.06
N ALA A 523 28.78 3.20 7.45
CA ALA A 523 28.42 2.13 6.51
C ALA A 523 27.22 2.53 5.65
N ALA A 524 26.19 3.16 6.22
CA ALA A 524 25.01 3.62 5.50
C ALA A 524 25.35 4.69 4.46
N ARG A 525 26.19 5.67 4.80
CA ARG A 525 26.68 6.71 3.90
C ARG A 525 27.45 6.14 2.73
N SER A 526 28.35 5.19 3.01
CA SER A 526 29.17 4.53 1.99
C SER A 526 28.32 3.72 1.01
N TYR A 527 27.30 3.03 1.52
CA TYR A 527 26.34 2.27 0.72
C TYR A 527 25.54 3.18 -0.21
N ALA A 528 24.94 4.25 0.34
CA ALA A 528 24.17 5.22 -0.42
C ALA A 528 25.03 5.89 -1.50
N LEU A 529 26.24 6.33 -1.14
CA LEU A 529 27.18 6.98 -2.06
C LEU A 529 27.65 6.04 -3.17
N TYR A 530 27.93 4.77 -2.86
CA TYR A 530 28.27 3.77 -3.88
C TYR A 530 27.15 3.62 -4.92
N HIS A 531 25.88 3.59 -4.48
CA HIS A 531 24.75 3.44 -5.39
C HIS A 531 24.44 4.73 -6.18
N HIS A 532 24.63 5.90 -5.57
CA HIS A 532 24.57 7.19 -6.22
C HIS A 532 25.62 7.29 -7.36
N ASP A 533 26.90 7.09 -7.04
CA ASP A 533 27.99 7.30 -8.00
C ASP A 533 28.03 6.23 -9.10
N ALA A 534 27.77 4.97 -8.76
CA ALA A 534 27.83 3.87 -9.72
C ALA A 534 26.49 3.59 -10.42
N SER A 535 25.38 4.23 -10.01
CA SER A 535 24.05 4.07 -10.61
C SER A 535 23.59 2.61 -10.76
N THR A 536 23.94 1.76 -9.78
CA THR A 536 23.95 0.29 -9.97
C THR A 536 22.60 -0.41 -9.78
N LYS A 537 21.65 0.16 -9.03
CA LYS A 537 20.40 -0.54 -8.65
C LYS A 537 19.13 0.07 -9.24
N HIS A 538 19.03 1.40 -9.21
CA HIS A 538 17.75 2.09 -9.39
C HIS A 538 17.79 3.20 -10.44
N LEU A 539 18.87 3.28 -11.23
CA LEU A 539 19.02 4.22 -12.34
C LEU A 539 17.80 4.22 -13.27
N ALA A 540 17.33 3.04 -13.66
CA ALA A 540 16.18 2.91 -14.56
C ALA A 540 14.83 3.37 -13.94
N ARG A 541 14.79 3.58 -12.63
CA ARG A 541 13.66 4.14 -11.88
C ARG A 541 13.91 5.58 -11.42
N HIS A 542 15.06 6.16 -11.78
CA HIS A 542 15.45 7.56 -11.55
C HIS A 542 15.72 7.97 -10.09
N PHE A 543 16.13 7.02 -9.24
CA PHE A 543 16.59 7.27 -7.87
C PHE A 543 17.79 6.39 -7.51
N ASP A 544 18.45 6.68 -6.39
CA ASP A 544 19.70 6.02 -5.98
C ASP A 544 19.42 4.82 -5.06
N VAL A 545 18.51 5.01 -4.10
CA VAL A 545 18.13 4.04 -3.07
C VAL A 545 16.62 4.02 -2.85
N VAL A 546 16.05 2.89 -2.42
CA VAL A 546 14.63 2.78 -2.04
C VAL A 546 14.45 2.83 -0.51
N ALA A 547 13.37 3.46 -0.03
CA ALA A 547 13.10 3.69 1.40
C ALA A 547 12.71 2.44 2.21
N THR A 548 12.86 1.25 1.64
CA THR A 548 12.51 -0.02 2.29
C THR A 548 13.77 -0.78 2.70
N VAL A 549 13.60 -1.84 3.48
CA VAL A 549 14.68 -2.77 3.87
C VAL A 549 15.39 -3.45 2.68
N SER A 550 14.92 -3.25 1.45
CA SER A 550 15.63 -3.71 0.24
C SER A 550 16.94 -2.96 -0.01
N ASP A 551 17.03 -1.71 0.46
CA ASP A 551 18.27 -0.93 0.50
C ASP A 551 18.53 -0.45 1.92
N GLN A 552 17.83 0.59 2.36
CA GLN A 552 17.98 1.18 3.68
C GLN A 552 16.62 1.69 4.16
N TYR A 553 16.28 1.36 5.40
CA TYR A 553 14.99 1.65 5.99
C TYR A 553 14.85 3.14 6.34
N TYR A 554 14.50 3.93 5.33
CA TYR A 554 14.32 5.38 5.41
C TYR A 554 12.86 5.73 5.74
N ARG A 555 12.67 6.60 6.73
CA ARG A 555 11.36 6.97 7.30
C ARG A 555 11.17 8.48 7.41
N GLY A 556 12.06 9.27 6.80
CA GLY A 556 11.95 10.73 6.73
C GLY A 556 12.09 11.43 8.09
N TYR A 557 11.54 12.63 8.16
CA TYR A 557 11.73 13.56 9.29
C TYR A 557 11.07 13.09 10.60
N GLU A 558 10.02 12.27 10.53
CA GLU A 558 9.44 11.66 11.75
C GLU A 558 10.44 10.71 12.42
N SER A 559 11.26 10.00 11.64
CA SER A 559 12.33 9.14 12.18
C SER A 559 13.41 9.95 12.88
N GLU A 560 13.88 11.01 12.23
CA GLU A 560 14.88 11.93 12.78
C GLU A 560 14.45 12.46 14.16
N LYS A 561 13.20 12.90 14.29
CA LYS A 561 12.65 13.38 15.57
C LYS A 561 12.66 12.31 16.66
N ARG A 562 12.42 11.05 16.29
CA ARG A 562 12.35 9.94 17.25
C ARG A 562 13.71 9.37 17.60
N LEU A 563 14.69 9.50 16.71
CA LEU A 563 16.01 8.88 16.83
C LEU A 563 17.13 9.93 16.88
N PRO A 564 17.14 10.85 17.86
CA PRO A 564 18.18 11.88 17.96
C PRO A 564 19.60 11.29 18.08
N ALA A 565 19.75 10.08 18.63
CA ALA A 565 21.06 9.41 18.69
C ALA A 565 21.62 9.08 17.30
N VAL A 566 20.75 8.83 16.32
CA VAL A 566 21.14 8.64 14.92
C VAL A 566 21.66 9.95 14.35
N SER A 567 20.93 11.07 14.55
CA SER A 567 21.38 12.40 14.11
C SER A 567 22.72 12.81 14.72
N THR A 568 22.95 12.53 16.00
CA THR A 568 24.25 12.78 16.64
C THR A 568 25.38 11.97 15.97
N ALA A 569 25.12 10.73 15.56
CA ALA A 569 26.10 9.91 14.86
C ALA A 569 26.34 10.37 13.42
N VAL A 570 25.29 10.89 12.75
CA VAL A 570 25.39 11.59 11.46
C VAL A 570 26.36 12.76 11.57
N ASP A 571 26.14 13.66 12.53
CA ASP A 571 26.99 14.83 12.74
C ASP A 571 28.44 14.43 13.09
N ALA A 572 28.61 13.44 13.97
CA ALA A 572 29.93 12.97 14.41
C ALA A 572 30.74 12.22 13.35
N THR A 573 30.10 11.77 12.26
CA THR A 573 30.75 11.04 11.16
C THR A 573 30.52 11.70 9.82
N ARG A 574 30.14 12.98 9.81
CA ARG A 574 29.79 13.73 8.60
C ARG A 574 30.87 13.55 7.53
N GLY A 575 30.45 13.17 6.33
CA GLY A 575 31.35 12.97 5.19
C GLY A 575 32.33 11.78 5.29
N GLN A 576 32.33 10.99 6.37
CA GLN A 576 33.20 9.84 6.50
C GLN A 576 32.62 8.60 5.80
N VAL A 577 33.45 7.92 5.02
CA VAL A 577 33.06 6.76 4.20
C VAL A 577 34.11 5.64 4.24
N VAL A 578 33.67 4.42 3.99
CA VAL A 578 34.50 3.23 3.84
C VAL A 578 35.01 3.16 2.41
N THR A 579 36.33 2.98 2.27
CA THR A 579 37.02 2.91 0.99
C THR A 579 37.88 1.66 0.86
N TYR A 580 38.03 1.17 -0.35
CA TYR A 580 38.99 0.13 -0.72
C TYR A 580 39.78 0.63 -1.92
N ASN A 581 41.11 0.61 -1.84
CA ASN A 581 41.99 1.18 -2.86
C ASN A 581 41.64 2.63 -3.26
N GLY A 582 41.24 3.45 -2.28
CA GLY A 582 40.92 4.87 -2.49
C GLY A 582 39.54 5.14 -3.11
N SER A 583 38.74 4.11 -3.41
CA SER A 583 37.37 4.26 -3.92
C SER A 583 36.34 3.88 -2.86
N VAL A 584 35.21 4.59 -2.82
CA VAL A 584 34.06 4.25 -1.98
C VAL A 584 33.54 2.86 -2.33
N VAL A 585 33.24 2.06 -1.32
CA VAL A 585 32.79 0.68 -1.51
C VAL A 585 31.39 0.43 -0.98
N VAL A 586 30.74 -0.57 -1.56
CA VAL A 586 29.45 -1.07 -1.07
C VAL A 586 29.63 -1.76 0.29
N THR A 587 28.81 -1.34 1.25
CA THR A 587 28.87 -1.71 2.67
C THR A 587 27.52 -2.24 3.15
N PRO A 588 27.08 -3.41 2.67
CA PRO A 588 25.83 -4.00 3.14
C PRO A 588 25.91 -4.32 4.64
N TYR A 589 24.77 -4.27 5.31
CA TYR A 589 24.63 -4.60 6.73
C TYR A 589 23.28 -5.29 6.98
N SER A 590 23.18 -6.07 8.05
CA SER A 590 21.94 -6.78 8.40
C SER A 590 21.83 -6.98 9.92
N ALA A 591 20.65 -7.36 10.41
CA ALA A 591 20.37 -7.46 11.84
C ALA A 591 21.36 -8.37 12.58
N SER A 592 21.59 -9.59 12.08
CA SER A 592 22.53 -10.52 12.70
C SER A 592 23.00 -11.62 11.76
N THR A 593 24.17 -12.19 12.06
CA THR A 593 24.66 -13.43 11.47
C THR A 593 24.36 -14.63 12.37
N ASP A 594 24.72 -15.83 11.90
CA ASP A 594 24.71 -17.07 12.67
C ASP A 594 26.11 -17.42 13.24
N GLY A 595 26.89 -16.40 13.57
CA GLY A 595 28.28 -16.52 14.03
C GLY A 595 29.32 -16.48 12.92
N THR A 596 28.91 -16.27 11.67
CA THR A 596 29.81 -16.07 10.53
C THR A 596 29.16 -15.17 9.48
N THR A 597 29.88 -14.19 8.93
CA THR A 597 29.41 -13.43 7.77
C THR A 597 29.28 -14.32 6.53
N ARG A 598 28.65 -13.82 5.46
CA ARG A 598 28.69 -14.42 4.13
C ARG A 598 29.52 -13.56 3.19
N SER A 599 30.12 -14.17 2.18
CA SER A 599 30.75 -13.38 1.12
C SER A 599 29.70 -12.77 0.19
N TRP A 600 30.09 -11.74 -0.56
CA TRP A 600 29.22 -11.15 -1.59
C TRP A 600 28.76 -12.20 -2.60
N GLU A 601 29.69 -13.03 -3.09
CA GLU A 601 29.44 -14.01 -4.14
C GLU A 601 28.49 -15.12 -3.67
N ASP A 602 28.62 -15.57 -2.42
CA ASP A 602 27.76 -16.61 -1.85
C ASP A 602 26.28 -16.22 -1.83
N VAL A 603 25.98 -14.93 -1.75
CA VAL A 603 24.61 -14.43 -1.58
C VAL A 603 24.05 -13.83 -2.87
N TRP A 604 24.84 -13.06 -3.60
CA TRP A 604 24.39 -12.32 -4.77
C TRP A 604 25.11 -12.70 -6.08
N GLY A 605 26.16 -13.51 -6.02
CA GLY A 605 27.00 -13.84 -7.17
C GLY A 605 27.72 -12.62 -7.77
N GLY A 606 28.19 -12.77 -9.01
CA GLY A 606 28.85 -11.69 -9.75
C GLY A 606 30.31 -11.45 -9.32
N THR A 607 30.81 -10.23 -9.55
CA THR A 607 32.21 -9.90 -9.28
C THR A 607 32.51 -9.90 -7.78
N PRO A 608 33.53 -10.64 -7.31
CA PRO A 608 33.91 -10.67 -5.91
C PRO A 608 34.22 -9.26 -5.39
N LYS A 609 33.82 -9.01 -4.14
CA LYS A 609 34.17 -7.80 -3.39
C LYS A 609 35.18 -8.21 -2.31
N PRO A 610 36.48 -7.91 -2.46
CA PRO A 610 37.53 -8.38 -1.55
C PRO A 610 37.33 -8.00 -0.08
N TRP A 611 36.56 -6.94 0.19
CA TRP A 611 36.22 -6.49 1.54
C TRP A 611 34.98 -7.18 2.14
N LEU A 612 34.22 -7.97 1.37
CA LEU A 612 33.01 -8.69 1.81
C LEU A 612 33.24 -10.19 1.74
N VAL A 613 33.95 -10.71 2.74
CA VAL A 613 34.35 -12.12 2.82
C VAL A 613 33.61 -12.86 3.93
N ARG A 614 33.57 -14.19 3.82
CA ARG A 614 33.13 -15.08 4.89
C ARG A 614 34.16 -15.06 6.03
N LYS A 615 33.75 -14.64 7.22
CA LYS A 615 34.60 -14.65 8.43
C LYS A 615 33.80 -14.91 9.71
N PRO A 616 34.40 -15.53 10.74
CA PRO A 616 33.75 -15.70 12.03
C PRO A 616 33.36 -14.36 12.67
N VAL A 617 32.21 -14.35 13.34
CA VAL A 617 31.70 -13.22 14.14
C VAL A 617 31.41 -13.76 15.55
N PRO A 618 32.38 -13.70 16.49
CA PRO A 618 32.25 -14.31 17.81
C PRO A 618 31.00 -13.85 18.59
N GLU A 619 30.63 -12.58 18.45
CA GLU A 619 29.46 -11.96 19.09
C GLU A 619 28.13 -12.59 18.66
N ASP A 620 28.07 -13.17 17.46
CA ASP A 620 26.87 -13.77 16.90
C ASP A 620 26.82 -15.30 17.04
N VAL A 621 27.81 -15.93 17.69
CA VAL A 621 27.79 -17.39 17.91
C VAL A 621 26.54 -17.78 18.70
N GLY A 622 25.73 -18.68 18.13
CA GLY A 622 24.48 -19.13 18.72
C GLY A 622 23.27 -18.23 18.42
N ARG A 623 23.43 -17.13 17.68
CA ARG A 623 22.30 -16.32 17.18
C ARG A 623 21.70 -16.92 15.91
N GLN A 624 20.43 -16.64 15.70
CA GLN A 624 19.78 -16.88 14.41
C GLN A 624 20.16 -15.73 13.45
N ARG A 625 20.49 -16.08 12.21
CA ARG A 625 20.72 -15.09 11.15
C ARG A 625 19.40 -14.40 10.76
N PHE A 626 19.38 -13.08 10.87
CA PHE A 626 18.30 -12.22 10.37
C PHE A 626 18.85 -11.25 9.32
N GLY A 627 18.44 -11.45 8.06
CA GLY A 627 18.95 -10.73 6.89
C GLY A 627 19.96 -11.55 6.09
N HIS A 628 20.68 -10.89 5.17
CA HIS A 628 21.59 -11.57 4.24
C HIS A 628 22.87 -12.10 4.90
N GLY A 629 23.37 -11.44 5.95
CA GLY A 629 24.60 -11.81 6.64
C GLY A 629 25.91 -11.43 5.92
N VAL A 630 25.84 -10.79 4.75
CA VAL A 630 27.02 -10.13 4.12
C VAL A 630 27.31 -8.79 4.81
N GLY A 631 28.58 -8.52 5.06
CA GLY A 631 29.05 -7.27 5.66
C GLY A 631 28.78 -7.18 7.16
N MET A 632 28.33 -6.01 7.63
CA MET A 632 28.23 -5.74 9.06
C MET A 632 26.97 -6.34 9.70
N SER A 633 27.17 -7.04 10.83
CA SER A 633 26.08 -7.46 11.72
C SER A 633 25.78 -6.35 12.72
N GLN A 634 24.54 -5.86 12.74
CA GLN A 634 24.11 -4.77 13.63
C GLN A 634 24.20 -5.16 15.10
N LEU A 635 23.71 -6.35 15.47
CA LEU A 635 23.78 -6.81 16.86
C LEU A 635 25.21 -7.05 17.33
N ALA A 636 26.05 -7.69 16.51
CA ALA A 636 27.45 -7.90 16.85
C ALA A 636 28.23 -6.57 16.95
N ALA A 637 28.01 -5.65 16.03
CA ALA A 637 28.65 -4.33 16.07
C ALA A 637 28.27 -3.56 17.35
N ASN A 638 27.00 -3.62 17.76
CA ASN A 638 26.56 -3.05 19.03
C ASN A 638 27.22 -3.72 20.25
N ASP A 639 27.42 -5.03 20.25
CA ASP A 639 28.13 -5.71 21.34
C ASP A 639 29.63 -5.45 21.34
N MET A 640 30.26 -5.28 20.17
CA MET A 640 31.64 -4.82 20.07
C MET A 640 31.80 -3.43 20.69
N ALA A 641 30.86 -2.52 20.41
CA ALA A 641 30.84 -1.19 21.02
C ALA A 641 30.72 -1.26 22.55
N LYS A 642 29.82 -2.12 23.08
CA LYS A 642 29.72 -2.38 24.54
C LYS A 642 31.01 -2.90 25.16
N LYS A 643 31.84 -3.61 24.39
CA LYS A 643 33.17 -4.09 24.80
C LYS A 643 34.28 -3.05 24.62
N GLY A 644 33.93 -1.80 24.30
CA GLY A 644 34.86 -0.68 24.16
C GLY A 644 35.51 -0.55 22.79
N LYS A 645 35.01 -1.24 21.76
CA LYS A 645 35.47 -1.02 20.38
C LYS A 645 34.90 0.28 19.83
N ASN A 646 35.77 1.09 19.21
CA ASN A 646 35.33 2.28 18.50
C ASN A 646 34.77 1.92 17.12
N TYR A 647 34.13 2.89 16.46
CA TYR A 647 33.49 2.66 15.16
C TYR A 647 34.48 2.25 14.05
N LEU A 648 35.74 2.71 14.11
CA LEU A 648 36.78 2.34 13.14
C LEU A 648 37.13 0.85 13.27
N ASP A 649 37.31 0.36 14.49
CA ASP A 649 37.57 -1.06 14.80
C ASP A 649 36.41 -1.93 14.33
N ILE A 650 35.17 -1.47 14.51
CA ILE A 650 33.96 -2.18 14.09
C ILE A 650 33.90 -2.28 12.57
N LEU A 651 34.08 -1.15 11.86
CA LEU A 651 34.01 -1.11 10.40
C LEU A 651 35.11 -1.94 9.76
N THR A 652 36.36 -1.77 10.20
CA THR A 652 37.51 -2.52 9.65
C THR A 652 37.47 -4.00 10.01
N PHE A 653 36.75 -4.38 11.07
CA PHE A 653 36.43 -5.77 11.34
C PHE A 653 35.47 -6.34 10.28
N PHE A 654 34.33 -5.69 9.98
CA PHE A 654 33.34 -6.25 9.06
C PHE A 654 33.68 -6.09 7.58
N TYR A 655 34.36 -5.01 7.23
CA TYR A 655 34.81 -4.70 5.88
C TYR A 655 36.33 -4.82 5.83
N VAL A 656 36.82 -5.98 5.38
CA VAL A 656 38.26 -6.30 5.51
C VAL A 656 39.10 -5.50 4.51
N ASN A 657 40.31 -5.12 4.92
CA ASN A 657 41.26 -4.38 4.08
C ASN A 657 40.72 -3.02 3.57
N THR A 658 39.75 -2.43 4.26
CA THR A 658 39.22 -1.10 3.93
C THR A 658 39.81 -0.02 4.83
N ASN A 659 39.76 1.22 4.38
CA ASN A 659 40.10 2.42 5.14
C ASN A 659 38.87 3.31 5.33
N ILE A 660 38.89 4.18 6.33
CA ILE A 660 37.92 5.26 6.47
C ILE A 660 38.53 6.55 5.94
N ALA A 661 37.80 7.26 5.08
CA ALA A 661 38.24 8.51 4.46
C ALA A 661 37.20 9.61 4.69
N GLN A 662 37.66 10.86 4.84
CA GLN A 662 36.80 12.04 4.77
C GLN A 662 36.57 12.37 3.29
N TRP A 663 35.34 12.25 2.83
CA TRP A 663 34.98 12.37 1.41
C TRP A 663 34.54 13.79 1.04
N TYR A 664 33.71 14.40 1.89
CA TYR A 664 33.22 15.78 1.82
C TYR A 664 33.12 16.40 3.22
N ASN A 665 32.92 17.71 3.30
CA ASN A 665 32.79 18.45 4.56
C ASN A 665 31.35 18.54 5.07
#